data_AF-A0A6J7B6V7-F1
#
_entry.id   AF-A0A6J7B6V7-F1
#
_cell.length_a   1.000
_cell.length_b   1.000
_cell.length_c   1.000
_cell.angle_alpha   90.00
_cell.angle_beta   90.00
_cell.angle_gamma   90.00
#
_symmetry.space_group_name_H-M   'P 1'
#
loop_
_entity.id
_entity.type
_entity.pdbx_description
1 polymer ?
#
loop_
_entity_poly.entity_id
_entity_poly.type
_entity_poly.pdbx_seq_one_letter_code
_entity_poly.pdbx_strand_id
1 'polypeptide(L)'
;MAEPSSYRPKEIPEEPGVYRFYNGSDKVIYVGKAKNLKNRLTTYFGSNLAQKTYRMVHEAVRVDWTIVGTELEALALEFSWIKQYHPTYNVQFKDDKSYPYLAISMADEFPRIFITRKEKRPGLKYFGPYTNAWALRNTYEVLLKVFPVRSCSAGNFQRAQRTKRQCLLGDIGKCAAPCVGWVTPEEHRELAVKLDTFMEQGMENLLPTLRSEMAAASEREEFERAARLRDQIESFEKAQRSTQGNLSDDLDGDFISLHEEGLHAAGSIFIVRRGSIKGSRSWIVDQERALEGDDQIGSLFFSIYSQSAPADIPSEIYLNHEPADRAALEEWLSSLRVGKVAIKVPQRGEKVELLQTVERNAHYALIQYLSKRATDAAVSGKALLELEEELQLARTPLRIECYDISNISGTSVVASMVVFEDGLAKKSEYRRFIIDTDTAQDDTRAMHQVITRRMKRLIADRNVNQSEVAETGGKLSKFAYPPQLIVVDGGAPQVAAAQRALDEVGITDVALCGLAKRLEEVWMPGDKDPLILPRTSEGMYLLQRIRDEAHRFAITFHRSRRSKVMLESLLDEIPQLGESRRAALLDRFGSVTAMRKASTQELASTPGIGATIAAIIYNHLEEMSHSGVDMATGEMLDS
;
A
#
# COMPACT_ATOMS: atom_id res chain seq x y z
N MET A 1 10.59 11.62 -28.52
CA MET A 1 10.65 11.55 -27.04
C MET A 1 9.24 11.28 -26.56
N ALA A 2 9.06 10.46 -25.54
CA ALA A 2 7.74 10.18 -25.00
C ALA A 2 7.17 11.44 -24.33
N GLU A 3 5.85 11.63 -24.41
CA GLU A 3 5.17 12.65 -23.61
C GLU A 3 4.92 12.11 -22.20
N PRO A 4 5.43 12.74 -21.12
CA PRO A 4 5.26 12.24 -19.76
C PRO A 4 3.81 12.15 -19.30
N SER A 5 2.94 12.97 -19.86
CA SER A 5 1.48 12.92 -19.66
C SER A 5 0.87 11.58 -20.06
N SER A 6 1.43 10.92 -21.08
CA SER A 6 0.87 9.69 -21.66
C SER A 6 0.99 8.47 -20.74
N TYR A 7 1.98 8.44 -19.85
CA TYR A 7 2.22 7.31 -18.94
C TYR A 7 2.19 7.69 -17.45
N ARG A 8 1.76 8.92 -17.14
CA ARG A 8 1.60 9.40 -15.77
C ARG A 8 0.57 8.52 -15.02
N PRO A 9 0.95 7.88 -13.90
CA PRO A 9 0.00 7.08 -13.15
C PRO A 9 -1.08 7.95 -12.49
N LYS A 10 -2.34 7.49 -12.52
CA LYS A 10 -3.48 8.20 -11.92
C LYS A 10 -3.66 7.86 -10.44
N GLU A 11 -3.44 6.61 -10.07
CA GLU A 11 -3.59 6.12 -8.71
C GLU A 11 -2.24 5.64 -8.19
N ILE A 12 -1.68 6.40 -7.25
CA ILE A 12 -0.38 6.12 -6.66
C ILE A 12 -0.57 5.97 -5.14
N PRO A 13 -0.08 4.88 -4.52
CA PRO A 13 -0.14 4.67 -3.07
C PRO A 13 0.63 5.74 -2.28
N GLU A 14 0.23 5.96 -1.04
CA GLU A 14 0.91 6.86 -0.09
C GLU A 14 1.97 6.15 0.76
N GLU A 15 2.13 4.84 0.55
CA GLU A 15 3.01 3.94 1.25
C GLU A 15 4.48 4.06 0.81
N PRO A 16 5.43 3.56 1.64
CA PRO A 16 6.82 3.38 1.25
C PRO A 16 6.96 2.36 0.12
N GLY A 17 7.94 2.57 -0.76
CA GLY A 17 8.13 1.69 -1.89
C GLY A 17 9.31 2.03 -2.78
N VAL A 18 9.53 1.16 -3.76
CA VAL A 18 10.56 1.30 -4.79
C VAL A 18 9.88 1.36 -6.15
N TYR A 19 10.24 2.35 -6.95
CA TYR A 19 9.70 2.58 -8.29
C TYR A 19 10.78 2.46 -9.36
N ARG A 20 10.36 2.08 -10.58
CA ARG A 20 11.21 1.78 -11.73
C ARG A 20 10.66 2.45 -12.98
N PHE A 21 11.50 3.18 -13.71
CA PHE A 21 11.14 3.71 -15.02
C PHE A 21 11.70 2.81 -16.12
N TYR A 22 10.89 2.56 -17.14
CA TYR A 22 11.22 1.72 -18.29
C TYR A 22 11.19 2.54 -19.58
N ASN A 23 12.09 2.24 -20.51
CA ASN A 23 12.07 2.82 -21.86
C ASN A 23 11.22 1.97 -22.84
N GLY A 24 11.10 2.42 -24.09
CA GLY A 24 10.33 1.75 -25.14
C GLY A 24 10.80 0.34 -25.52
N SER A 25 11.97 -0.10 -25.07
CA SER A 25 12.49 -1.46 -25.24
C SER A 25 12.32 -2.33 -23.99
N ASP A 26 11.44 -1.92 -23.07
CA ASP A 26 11.16 -2.58 -21.78
C ASP A 26 12.38 -2.72 -20.85
N LYS A 27 13.40 -1.88 -21.05
CA LYS A 27 14.59 -1.85 -20.20
C LYS A 27 14.42 -0.87 -19.04
N VAL A 28 14.76 -1.29 -17.83
CA VAL A 28 14.80 -0.41 -16.64
C VAL A 28 15.89 0.63 -16.82
N ILE A 29 15.52 1.91 -16.90
CA ILE A 29 16.44 3.04 -17.07
C ILE A 29 16.68 3.82 -15.78
N TYR A 30 15.80 3.70 -14.80
CA TYR A 30 15.96 4.30 -13.47
C TYR A 30 15.23 3.51 -12.39
N VAL A 31 15.82 3.44 -11.20
CA VAL A 31 15.21 2.89 -9.98
C VAL A 31 15.30 3.93 -8.88
N GLY A 32 14.24 4.14 -8.10
CA GLY A 32 14.24 5.06 -6.97
C GLY A 32 13.40 4.56 -5.79
N LYS A 33 13.76 4.96 -4.56
CA LYS A 33 12.94 4.73 -3.36
C LYS A 33 12.08 5.94 -2.96
N ALA A 34 10.99 5.68 -2.27
CA ALA A 34 10.14 6.69 -1.66
C ALA A 34 9.68 6.26 -0.26
N LYS A 35 9.61 7.22 0.68
CA LYS A 35 8.84 7.04 1.93
C LYS A 35 7.33 7.11 1.66
N ASN A 36 6.93 7.86 0.64
CA ASN A 36 5.56 8.02 0.18
C ASN A 36 5.61 8.08 -1.36
N LEU A 37 5.13 7.02 -2.00
CA LEU A 37 5.21 6.85 -3.46
C LEU A 37 4.48 7.98 -4.20
N LYS A 38 3.28 8.38 -3.78
CA LYS A 38 2.47 9.45 -4.38
C LYS A 38 3.20 10.78 -4.46
N ASN A 39 3.74 11.26 -3.35
CA ASN A 39 4.48 12.52 -3.29
C ASN A 39 5.73 12.47 -4.17
N ARG A 40 6.44 11.34 -4.13
CA ARG A 40 7.70 11.18 -4.84
C ARG A 40 7.49 11.08 -6.36
N LEU A 41 6.58 10.24 -6.81
CA LEU A 41 6.29 10.04 -8.23
C LEU A 41 5.66 11.28 -8.87
N THR A 42 4.76 11.98 -8.17
CA THR A 42 4.16 13.22 -8.66
C THR A 42 5.21 14.28 -9.01
N THR A 43 6.34 14.31 -8.28
CA THR A 43 7.43 15.25 -8.53
C THR A 43 8.07 15.06 -9.91
N TYR A 44 8.13 13.83 -10.45
CA TYR A 44 8.73 13.57 -11.76
C TYR A 44 7.90 14.08 -12.94
N PHE A 45 6.60 14.33 -12.72
CA PHE A 45 5.68 14.83 -13.74
C PHE A 45 5.37 16.33 -13.58
N GLY A 46 6.17 17.05 -12.77
CA GLY A 46 6.10 18.50 -12.62
C GLY A 46 6.79 19.26 -13.76
N SER A 47 6.58 20.58 -13.82
CA SER A 47 7.11 21.45 -14.87
C SER A 47 8.57 21.87 -14.69
N ASN A 48 9.12 21.79 -13.47
CA ASN A 48 10.46 22.29 -13.14
C ASN A 48 11.44 21.15 -12.80
N LEU A 49 11.85 20.39 -13.82
CA LEU A 49 12.75 19.24 -13.67
C LEU A 49 14.19 19.61 -14.00
N ALA A 50 15.14 19.10 -13.20
CA ALA A 50 16.56 19.17 -13.55
C ALA A 50 16.83 18.44 -14.88
N GLN A 51 17.77 18.93 -15.69
CA GLN A 51 18.03 18.47 -17.07
C GLN A 51 18.17 16.94 -17.20
N LYS A 52 18.83 16.30 -16.24
CA LYS A 52 18.98 14.84 -16.23
C LYS A 52 17.65 14.11 -15.98
N THR A 53 16.89 14.58 -15.00
CA THR A 53 15.56 14.02 -14.68
C THR A 53 14.61 14.22 -15.85
N TYR A 54 14.64 15.41 -16.48
CA TYR A 54 13.87 15.69 -17.69
C TYR A 54 14.16 14.66 -18.79
N ARG A 55 15.43 14.40 -19.12
CA ARG A 55 15.81 13.38 -20.12
C ARG A 55 15.32 11.98 -19.75
N MET A 56 15.49 11.58 -18.48
CA MET A 56 15.02 10.28 -17.99
C MET A 56 13.51 10.10 -18.16
N VAL A 57 12.72 11.10 -17.76
CA VAL A 57 11.26 11.09 -17.88
C VAL A 57 10.83 11.11 -19.35
N HIS A 58 11.53 11.82 -20.23
CA HIS A 58 11.21 11.85 -21.67
C HIS A 58 11.70 10.64 -22.48
N GLU A 59 12.59 9.82 -21.91
CA GLU A 59 12.99 8.51 -22.45
C GLU A 59 12.08 7.38 -21.96
N ALA A 60 11.52 7.53 -20.74
CA ALA A 60 10.62 6.55 -20.18
C ALA A 60 9.26 6.52 -20.89
N VAL A 61 8.65 5.33 -20.92
CA VAL A 61 7.30 5.08 -21.44
C VAL A 61 6.39 4.42 -20.40
N ARG A 62 6.96 3.93 -19.28
CA ARG A 62 6.24 3.25 -18.20
C ARG A 62 6.97 3.48 -16.88
N VAL A 63 6.21 3.56 -15.79
CA VAL A 63 6.74 3.53 -14.43
C VAL A 63 5.95 2.52 -13.59
N ASP A 64 6.67 1.60 -12.95
CA ASP A 64 6.09 0.58 -12.07
C ASP A 64 6.63 0.75 -10.65
N TRP A 65 5.95 0.21 -9.64
CA TRP A 65 6.42 0.25 -8.25
C TRP A 65 6.06 -1.01 -7.46
N THR A 66 6.78 -1.20 -6.36
CA THR A 66 6.50 -2.22 -5.33
C THR A 66 6.39 -1.53 -3.99
N ILE A 67 5.30 -1.80 -3.28
CA ILE A 67 5.03 -1.30 -1.93
C ILE A 67 5.76 -2.21 -0.94
N VAL A 68 6.39 -1.63 0.06
CA VAL A 68 7.08 -2.36 1.13
C VAL A 68 6.62 -1.86 2.49
N GLY A 69 6.89 -2.60 3.56
CA GLY A 69 6.45 -2.25 4.90
C GLY A 69 7.16 -1.01 5.45
N THR A 70 8.44 -0.81 5.11
CA THR A 70 9.27 0.22 5.73
C THR A 70 10.18 0.96 4.74
N GLU A 71 10.65 2.16 5.11
CA GLU A 71 11.65 2.89 4.30
C GLU A 71 12.97 2.10 4.17
N LEU A 72 13.33 1.32 5.18
CA LEU A 72 14.56 0.52 5.18
C LEU A 72 14.48 -0.61 4.15
N GLU A 73 13.35 -1.32 4.10
CA GLU A 73 13.07 -2.30 3.03
C GLU A 73 13.11 -1.64 1.66
N ALA A 74 12.55 -0.43 1.52
CA ALA A 74 12.57 0.29 0.26
C ALA A 74 14.02 0.61 -0.18
N LEU A 75 14.88 0.99 0.76
CA LEU A 75 16.30 1.21 0.50
C LEU A 75 17.01 -0.08 0.09
N ALA A 76 16.74 -1.20 0.77
CA ALA A 76 17.35 -2.49 0.47
C ALA A 76 16.94 -3.01 -0.93
N LEU A 77 15.65 -2.91 -1.25
CA LEU A 77 15.09 -3.34 -2.54
C LEU A 77 15.56 -2.44 -3.69
N GLU A 78 15.61 -1.11 -3.48
CA GLU A 78 16.17 -0.16 -4.45
C GLU A 78 17.61 -0.53 -4.79
N PHE A 79 18.44 -0.80 -3.79
CA PHE A 79 19.81 -1.22 -4.00
C PHE A 79 19.90 -2.52 -4.80
N SER A 80 19.11 -3.54 -4.42
CA SER A 80 19.06 -4.83 -5.11
C SER A 80 18.75 -4.65 -6.60
N TRP A 81 17.77 -3.81 -6.93
CA TRP A 81 17.38 -3.56 -8.32
C TRP A 81 18.34 -2.68 -9.10
N ILE A 82 18.99 -1.69 -8.47
CA ILE A 82 20.04 -0.94 -9.15
C ILE A 82 21.18 -1.89 -9.55
N LYS A 83 21.48 -2.89 -8.71
CA LYS A 83 22.47 -3.93 -9.02
C LYS A 83 21.99 -4.91 -10.07
N GLN A 84 20.74 -5.37 -10.00
CA GLN A 84 20.20 -6.31 -10.98
C GLN A 84 20.11 -5.68 -12.38
N TYR A 85 19.62 -4.44 -12.49
CA TYR A 85 19.26 -3.84 -13.77
C TYR A 85 20.31 -2.88 -14.33
N HIS A 86 21.29 -2.44 -13.52
CA HIS A 86 22.28 -1.42 -13.89
C HIS A 86 21.69 -0.21 -14.68
N PRO A 87 20.64 0.44 -14.15
CA PRO A 87 19.84 1.42 -14.88
C PRO A 87 20.62 2.67 -15.32
N THR A 88 20.45 3.10 -16.57
CA THR A 88 21.21 4.19 -17.22
C THR A 88 21.25 5.50 -16.43
N TYR A 89 20.18 5.89 -15.73
CA TYR A 89 20.10 7.17 -15.04
C TYR A 89 20.45 7.14 -13.54
N ASN A 90 20.67 5.99 -12.92
CA ASN A 90 21.20 5.96 -11.54
C ASN A 90 22.69 6.36 -11.53
N VAL A 91 23.12 7.16 -10.54
CA VAL A 91 24.55 7.54 -10.36
C VAL A 91 25.18 6.74 -9.23
N GLN A 92 24.46 6.61 -8.12
CA GLN A 92 24.89 5.83 -6.97
C GLN A 92 24.58 4.35 -7.19
N PHE A 93 25.41 3.47 -6.63
CA PHE A 93 25.29 2.01 -6.64
C PHE A 93 25.54 1.29 -7.98
N LYS A 94 25.96 2.01 -9.04
CA LYS A 94 26.47 1.41 -10.28
C LYS A 94 27.86 0.78 -10.14
N ASP A 95 28.76 1.42 -9.39
CA ASP A 95 30.10 0.88 -9.11
C ASP A 95 30.01 -0.45 -8.35
N ASP A 96 30.94 -1.37 -8.62
CA ASP A 96 31.21 -2.62 -7.88
C ASP A 96 31.67 -2.41 -6.43
N LYS A 97 30.99 -1.54 -5.70
CA LYS A 97 31.09 -1.44 -4.24
C LYS A 97 30.32 -2.62 -3.66
N SER A 98 31.01 -3.75 -3.63
CA SER A 98 30.69 -4.93 -2.83
C SER A 98 30.26 -4.53 -1.41
N TYR A 99 29.31 -5.29 -0.87
CA TYR A 99 28.85 -5.12 0.50
C TYR A 99 30.04 -5.18 1.48
N PRO A 100 30.09 -4.29 2.49
CA PRO A 100 31.09 -4.38 3.51
C PRO A 100 30.87 -5.63 4.37
N TYR A 101 31.96 -6.34 4.63
CA TYR A 101 32.05 -7.44 5.57
C TYR A 101 32.80 -6.98 6.81
N LEU A 102 32.42 -7.55 7.95
CA LEU A 102 33.27 -7.59 9.12
C LEU A 102 34.21 -8.80 8.94
N ALA A 103 35.51 -8.61 9.09
CA ALA A 103 36.49 -9.67 8.95
C ALA A 103 37.33 -9.80 10.23
N ILE A 104 37.61 -11.05 10.62
CA ILE A 104 38.47 -11.39 11.77
C ILE A 104 39.66 -12.20 11.26
N SER A 105 40.87 -11.76 11.62
CA SER A 105 42.12 -12.46 11.29
C SER A 105 42.57 -13.41 12.39
N MET A 106 41.88 -14.54 12.54
CA MET A 106 42.17 -15.53 13.60
C MET A 106 43.58 -16.15 13.50
N ALA A 107 44.19 -16.15 12.32
CA ALA A 107 45.53 -16.67 12.09
C ALA A 107 46.66 -15.71 12.49
N ASP A 108 46.37 -14.42 12.74
CA ASP A 108 47.39 -13.46 13.17
C ASP A 108 47.81 -13.73 14.63
N GLU A 109 49.08 -13.44 14.98
CA GLU A 109 49.60 -13.52 16.36
C GLU A 109 48.69 -12.79 17.36
N PHE A 110 48.23 -11.60 16.98
CA PHE A 110 47.19 -10.82 17.64
C PHE A 110 46.01 -10.59 16.68
N PRO A 111 44.93 -11.41 16.76
CA PRO A 111 43.81 -11.35 15.84
C PRO A 111 43.17 -9.97 15.77
N ARG A 112 42.74 -9.54 14.58
CA ARG A 112 42.08 -8.23 14.42
C ARG A 112 40.73 -8.31 13.74
N ILE A 113 39.83 -7.46 14.21
CA ILE A 113 38.54 -7.17 13.61
C ILE A 113 38.67 -5.93 12.71
N PHE A 114 38.10 -5.97 11.51
CA PHE A 114 38.09 -4.82 10.61
C PHE A 114 36.98 -4.91 9.56
N ILE A 115 36.58 -3.75 9.03
CA ILE A 115 35.60 -3.68 7.94
C ILE A 115 36.35 -3.72 6.61
N THR A 116 35.95 -4.61 5.70
CA THR A 116 36.53 -4.73 4.36
C THR A 116 35.45 -4.87 3.28
N ARG A 117 35.74 -4.34 2.10
CA ARG A 117 34.95 -4.54 0.87
C ARG A 117 35.70 -5.39 -0.15
N LYS A 118 36.95 -5.74 0.12
CA LYS A 118 37.78 -6.54 -0.79
C LYS A 118 37.26 -7.99 -0.83
N GLU A 119 37.54 -8.68 -1.93
CA GLU A 119 37.25 -10.10 -2.10
C GLU A 119 37.74 -10.93 -0.90
N LYS A 120 37.02 -12.01 -0.63
CA LYS A 120 37.34 -12.91 0.48
C LYS A 120 38.72 -13.52 0.25
N ARG A 121 39.59 -13.38 1.25
CA ARG A 121 40.94 -13.93 1.26
C ARG A 121 40.95 -15.18 2.14
N PRO A 122 41.63 -16.26 1.72
CA PRO A 122 41.83 -17.42 2.58
C PRO A 122 42.57 -17.02 3.88
N GLY A 123 42.18 -17.61 5.00
CA GLY A 123 42.74 -17.33 6.33
C GLY A 123 42.03 -16.23 7.15
N LEU A 124 41.01 -15.59 6.58
CA LEU A 124 40.15 -14.63 7.30
C LEU A 124 38.73 -15.18 7.46
N LYS A 125 38.14 -14.99 8.64
CA LYS A 125 36.72 -15.23 8.86
C LYS A 125 35.93 -13.98 8.49
N TYR A 126 34.81 -14.16 7.77
CA TYR A 126 34.00 -13.07 7.23
C TYR A 126 32.56 -13.17 7.72
N PHE A 127 32.04 -12.08 8.25
CA PHE A 127 30.67 -11.91 8.72
C PHE A 127 29.98 -10.80 7.92
N GLY A 128 28.73 -11.01 7.52
CA GLY A 128 28.03 -10.19 6.53
C GLY A 128 27.73 -10.98 5.24
N PRO A 129 27.22 -10.33 4.17
CA PRO A 129 27.30 -8.92 3.83
C PRO A 129 26.35 -7.98 4.60
N TYR A 130 26.85 -6.82 5.04
CA TYR A 130 25.98 -5.81 5.68
C TYR A 130 25.46 -4.79 4.65
N THR A 131 24.14 -4.63 4.60
CA THR A 131 23.45 -3.72 3.66
C THR A 131 23.66 -2.25 4.00
N ASN A 132 23.79 -1.92 5.29
CA ASN A 132 24.00 -0.57 5.78
C ASN A 132 25.42 -0.41 6.37
N ALA A 133 26.30 0.27 5.62
CA ALA A 133 27.66 0.56 6.05
C ALA A 133 27.77 1.50 7.26
N TRP A 134 26.70 2.21 7.62
CA TRP A 134 26.63 3.04 8.82
C TRP A 134 26.20 2.21 10.03
N ALA A 135 25.18 1.35 9.90
CA ALA A 135 24.79 0.41 10.94
C ALA A 135 25.95 -0.55 11.29
N LEU A 136 26.65 -1.08 10.28
CA LEU A 136 27.85 -1.89 10.49
C LEU A 136 28.93 -1.16 11.29
N ARG A 137 29.12 0.14 11.08
CA ARG A 137 30.10 0.91 11.86
C ARG A 137 29.67 1.05 13.32
N ASN A 138 28.39 1.26 13.58
CA ASN A 138 27.88 1.30 14.95
C ASN A 138 28.02 -0.06 15.65
N THR A 139 27.65 -1.16 14.97
CA THR A 139 27.85 -2.52 15.47
C THR A 139 29.33 -2.79 15.75
N TYR A 140 30.21 -2.44 14.81
CA TYR A 140 31.66 -2.56 14.98
C TYR A 140 32.18 -1.78 16.20
N GLU A 141 31.67 -0.57 16.44
CA GLU A 141 32.05 0.21 17.63
C GLU A 141 31.56 -0.38 18.94
N VAL A 142 30.37 -1.00 18.95
CA VAL A 142 29.83 -1.71 20.12
C VAL A 142 30.63 -2.98 20.39
N LEU A 143 30.94 -3.76 19.35
CA LEU A 143 31.75 -4.96 19.45
C LEU A 143 33.11 -4.68 20.10
N LEU A 144 33.78 -3.58 19.72
CA LEU A 144 35.06 -3.20 20.31
C LEU A 144 34.96 -2.78 21.79
N LYS A 145 33.78 -2.36 22.28
CA LYS A 145 33.58 -2.07 23.70
C LYS A 145 33.37 -3.35 24.53
N VAL A 146 32.70 -4.34 23.94
CA VAL A 146 32.39 -5.62 24.62
C VAL A 146 33.59 -6.57 24.54
N PHE A 147 34.20 -6.65 23.36
CA PHE A 147 35.37 -7.47 23.07
C PHE A 147 36.51 -6.54 22.63
N PRO A 148 37.41 -6.13 23.53
CA PRO A 148 38.49 -5.17 23.25
C PRO A 148 39.62 -5.80 22.42
N VAL A 149 39.25 -6.38 21.27
CA VAL A 149 40.14 -6.99 20.28
C VAL A 149 40.82 -5.89 19.47
N ARG A 150 41.97 -6.22 18.89
CA ARG A 150 42.73 -5.28 18.07
C ARG A 150 41.93 -4.90 16.82
N SER A 151 41.92 -3.61 16.48
CA SER A 151 41.32 -3.08 15.24
C SER A 151 42.30 -2.31 14.35
N CYS A 152 43.50 -2.01 14.87
CA CYS A 152 44.46 -1.18 14.17
C CYS A 152 45.16 -1.93 13.01
N SER A 153 45.58 -1.18 12.00
CA SER A 153 46.39 -1.71 10.90
C SER A 153 47.74 -2.24 11.40
N ALA A 154 48.42 -3.07 10.60
CA ALA A 154 49.75 -3.58 10.92
C ALA A 154 50.77 -2.44 11.16
N GLY A 155 50.74 -1.40 10.32
CA GLY A 155 51.63 -0.25 10.47
C GLY A 155 51.40 0.54 11.77
N ASN A 156 50.14 0.72 12.17
CA ASN A 156 49.82 1.40 13.44
C ASN A 156 50.25 0.56 14.66
N PHE A 157 50.09 -0.76 14.57
CA PHE A 157 50.52 -1.69 15.62
C PHE A 157 52.04 -1.67 15.83
N GLN A 158 52.82 -1.81 14.75
CA GLN A 158 54.28 -1.77 14.80
C GLN A 158 54.81 -0.41 15.29
N ARG A 159 54.15 0.69 14.89
CA ARG A 159 54.48 2.03 15.38
C ARG A 159 54.30 2.11 16.90
N ALA A 160 53.16 1.65 17.42
CA ALA A 160 52.86 1.66 18.84
C ALA A 160 53.84 0.79 19.66
N GLN A 161 54.26 -0.36 19.13
CA GLN A 161 55.30 -1.20 19.72
C GLN A 161 56.64 -0.46 19.83
N ARG A 162 57.07 0.21 18.74
CA ARG A 162 58.33 0.96 18.73
C ARG A 162 58.31 2.15 19.69
N THR A 163 57.20 2.88 19.75
CA THR A 163 57.05 4.04 20.63
C THR A 163 56.69 3.66 22.07
N LYS A 164 56.44 2.37 22.34
CA LYS A 164 55.94 1.85 23.64
C LYS A 164 54.75 2.64 24.19
N ARG A 165 53.87 3.10 23.30
CA ARG A 165 52.70 3.92 23.65
C ARG A 165 51.48 3.42 22.92
N GLN A 166 50.41 3.19 23.68
CA GLN A 166 49.11 2.77 23.18
C GLN A 166 48.44 3.88 22.38
N CYS A 167 47.48 3.48 21.54
CA CYS A 167 46.62 4.41 20.83
C CYS A 167 45.40 4.77 21.69
N LEU A 168 44.64 5.77 21.24
CA LEU A 168 43.41 6.22 21.90
C LEU A 168 42.45 5.08 22.22
N LEU A 169 42.28 4.10 21.32
CA LEU A 169 41.38 2.96 21.56
C LEU A 169 41.85 2.09 22.73
N GLY A 170 43.17 2.03 22.98
CA GLY A 170 43.72 1.41 24.19
C GLY A 170 43.39 2.23 25.43
N ASP A 171 43.58 3.54 25.38
CA ASP A 171 43.30 4.45 26.50
C ASP A 171 41.84 4.42 26.95
N ILE A 172 40.90 4.31 26.00
CA ILE A 172 39.46 4.29 26.27
C ILE A 172 38.87 2.88 26.43
N GLY A 173 39.73 1.84 26.51
CA GLY A 173 39.30 0.46 26.76
C GLY A 173 38.58 -0.24 25.59
N LYS A 174 38.64 0.29 24.37
CA LYS A 174 38.13 -0.36 23.14
C LYS A 174 39.15 -1.35 22.51
N CYS A 175 40.31 -1.50 23.12
CA CYS A 175 41.38 -2.39 22.72
C CYS A 175 42.20 -2.75 23.95
N ALA A 176 42.54 -4.02 24.14
CA ALA A 176 43.37 -4.49 25.26
C ALA A 176 44.86 -4.10 25.13
N ALA A 177 45.19 -3.27 24.12
CA ALA A 177 46.53 -2.74 23.85
C ALA A 177 47.67 -3.77 23.85
N PRO A 178 47.56 -4.91 23.12
CA PRO A 178 48.66 -5.87 23.01
C PRO A 178 49.96 -5.26 22.42
N CYS A 179 49.86 -4.15 21.69
CA CYS A 179 51.02 -3.46 21.12
C CYS A 179 51.99 -2.88 22.16
N VAL A 180 51.57 -2.72 23.42
CA VAL A 180 52.44 -2.26 24.51
C VAL A 180 52.60 -3.32 25.61
N GLY A 181 52.15 -4.55 25.35
CA GLY A 181 52.31 -5.66 26.29
C GLY A 181 51.38 -5.63 27.50
N TRP A 182 50.22 -4.95 27.43
CA TRP A 182 49.21 -5.00 28.50
C TRP A 182 48.53 -6.38 28.61
N VAL A 183 48.50 -7.13 27.52
CA VAL A 183 48.01 -8.51 27.46
C VAL A 183 48.97 -9.35 26.62
N THR A 184 49.06 -10.64 26.95
CA THR A 184 49.82 -11.65 26.20
C THR A 184 49.10 -12.04 24.89
N PRO A 185 49.81 -12.66 23.93
CA PRO A 185 49.20 -13.21 22.71
C PRO A 185 48.07 -14.22 23.01
N GLU A 186 48.22 -15.01 24.07
CA GLU A 186 47.26 -16.02 24.50
C GLU A 186 45.98 -15.37 25.04
N GLU A 187 46.11 -14.44 25.99
CA GLU A 187 44.98 -13.68 26.56
C GLU A 187 44.23 -12.88 25.48
N HIS A 188 44.97 -12.29 24.53
CA HIS A 188 44.35 -11.57 23.42
C HIS A 188 43.59 -12.49 22.47
N ARG A 189 44.13 -13.69 22.22
CA ARG A 189 43.47 -14.71 21.39
C ARG A 189 42.19 -15.22 22.04
N GLU A 190 42.14 -15.36 23.36
CA GLU A 190 40.88 -15.68 24.06
C GLU A 190 39.79 -14.63 23.82
N LEU A 191 40.13 -13.33 23.83
CA LEU A 191 39.19 -12.26 23.49
C LEU A 191 38.69 -12.37 22.04
N ALA A 192 39.58 -12.73 21.12
CA ALA A 192 39.23 -12.94 19.72
C ALA A 192 38.35 -14.18 19.50
N VAL A 193 38.61 -15.28 20.22
CA VAL A 193 37.78 -16.50 20.17
C VAL A 193 36.39 -16.22 20.75
N LYS A 194 36.29 -15.46 21.84
CA LYS A 194 34.98 -15.02 22.38
C LYS A 194 34.20 -14.19 21.36
N LEU A 195 34.87 -13.23 20.71
CA LEU A 195 34.27 -12.45 19.62
C LEU A 195 33.85 -13.33 18.43
N ASP A 196 34.68 -14.28 18.02
CA ASP A 196 34.41 -15.19 16.90
C ASP A 196 33.22 -16.11 17.18
N THR A 197 33.22 -16.76 18.35
CA THR A 197 32.11 -17.60 18.83
C THR A 197 30.82 -16.80 18.93
N PHE A 198 30.91 -15.57 19.45
CA PHE A 198 29.79 -14.64 19.51
C PHE A 198 29.21 -14.33 18.12
N MET A 199 30.07 -14.10 17.13
CA MET A 199 29.66 -13.79 15.77
C MET A 199 29.12 -15.03 15.01
N GLU A 200 29.48 -16.25 15.41
CA GLU A 200 29.00 -17.51 14.82
C GLU A 200 27.65 -17.98 15.38
N GLN A 201 27.34 -17.72 16.65
CA GLN A 201 26.11 -18.18 17.32
C GLN A 201 24.87 -17.29 17.08
N GLY A 202 25.01 -16.19 16.34
CA GLY A 202 23.94 -15.24 16.09
C GLY A 202 23.65 -14.31 17.28
N MET A 203 23.07 -13.14 17.00
CA MET A 203 22.82 -12.08 17.98
C MET A 203 21.70 -12.38 18.99
N GLU A 204 20.94 -13.47 18.83
CA GLU A 204 19.78 -13.80 19.68
C GLU A 204 20.13 -14.07 21.14
N ASN A 205 21.33 -14.60 21.42
CA ASN A 205 21.75 -14.97 22.78
C ASN A 205 22.55 -13.89 23.53
N LEU A 206 22.77 -12.71 22.93
CA LEU A 206 23.58 -11.66 23.55
C LEU A 206 22.89 -11.01 24.75
N LEU A 207 21.64 -10.57 24.57
CA LEU A 207 20.90 -9.83 25.59
C LEU A 207 20.67 -10.68 26.85
N PRO A 208 20.28 -11.97 26.76
CA PRO A 208 20.19 -12.85 27.92
C PRO A 208 21.52 -13.00 28.65
N THR A 209 22.62 -13.17 27.93
CA THR A 209 23.96 -13.34 28.51
C THR A 209 24.44 -12.08 29.21
N LEU A 210 24.35 -10.91 28.56
CA LEU A 210 24.74 -9.63 29.16
C LEU A 210 23.87 -9.29 30.37
N ARG A 211 22.56 -9.60 30.34
CA ARG A 211 21.66 -9.44 31.49
C ARG A 211 22.04 -10.36 32.64
N SER A 212 22.42 -11.60 32.36
CA SER A 212 22.90 -12.56 33.36
C SER A 212 24.24 -12.11 33.98
N GLU A 213 25.19 -11.64 33.17
CA GLU A 213 26.46 -11.10 33.68
C GLU A 213 26.28 -9.81 34.47
N MET A 214 25.35 -8.94 34.06
CA MET A 214 24.99 -7.73 34.78
C MET A 214 24.38 -8.07 36.15
N ALA A 215 23.47 -9.06 36.19
CA ALA A 215 22.87 -9.55 37.42
C ALA A 215 23.93 -10.15 38.36
N ALA A 216 24.80 -11.01 37.83
CA ALA A 216 25.89 -11.61 38.60
C ALA A 216 26.92 -10.57 39.10
N ALA A 217 27.19 -9.50 38.32
CA ALA A 217 28.02 -8.39 38.77
C ALA A 217 27.34 -7.57 39.87
N SER A 218 26.01 -7.38 39.78
CA SER A 218 25.23 -6.72 40.83
C SER A 218 25.17 -7.54 42.12
N GLU A 219 25.03 -8.87 42.02
CA GLU A 219 25.05 -9.80 43.16
C GLU A 219 26.40 -9.81 43.88
N ARG A 220 27.50 -9.63 43.13
CA ARG A 220 28.87 -9.50 43.68
C ARG A 220 29.24 -8.09 44.12
N GLU A 221 28.27 -7.16 44.17
CA GLU A 221 28.47 -5.74 44.53
C GLU A 221 29.47 -4.99 43.60
N GLU A 222 29.71 -5.49 42.38
CA GLU A 222 30.55 -4.87 41.34
C GLU A 222 29.75 -3.80 40.56
N PHE A 223 29.24 -2.77 41.25
CA PHE A 223 28.26 -1.82 40.69
C PHE A 223 28.75 -1.06 39.44
N GLU A 224 30.04 -0.74 39.34
CA GLU A 224 30.61 -0.09 38.14
C GLU A 224 30.61 -1.01 36.91
N ARG A 225 30.76 -2.31 37.12
CA ARG A 225 30.70 -3.31 36.05
C ARG A 225 29.25 -3.55 35.63
N ALA A 226 28.34 -3.67 36.61
CA ALA A 226 26.91 -3.78 36.34
C ALA A 226 26.37 -2.55 35.59
N ALA A 227 26.78 -1.33 35.97
CA ALA A 227 26.40 -0.10 35.27
C ALA A 227 26.93 -0.08 33.81
N ARG A 228 28.19 -0.49 33.59
CA ARG A 228 28.74 -0.62 32.23
C ARG A 228 27.98 -1.63 31.37
N LEU A 229 27.64 -2.79 31.91
CA LEU A 229 26.86 -3.82 31.22
C LEU A 229 25.44 -3.35 30.92
N ARG A 230 24.79 -2.64 31.86
CA ARG A 230 23.47 -2.01 31.66
C ARG A 230 23.49 -1.01 30.51
N ASP A 231 24.44 -0.09 30.51
CA ASP A 231 24.53 0.95 29.49
C ASP A 231 24.87 0.34 28.11
N GLN A 232 25.61 -0.78 28.08
CA GLN A 232 25.85 -1.58 26.87
C GLN A 232 24.57 -2.26 26.35
N ILE A 233 23.77 -2.85 27.24
CA ILE A 233 22.47 -3.45 26.91
C ILE A 233 21.53 -2.38 26.33
N GLU A 234 21.42 -1.22 26.98
CA GLU A 234 20.56 -0.13 26.52
C GLU A 234 21.00 0.41 25.15
N SER A 235 22.31 0.61 24.96
CA SER A 235 22.86 1.03 23.67
C SER A 235 22.59 0.00 22.58
N PHE A 236 22.63 -1.29 22.90
CA PHE A 236 22.36 -2.38 21.97
C PHE A 236 20.88 -2.46 21.60
N GLU A 237 19.98 -2.43 22.58
CA GLU A 237 18.53 -2.42 22.34
C GLU A 237 18.08 -1.21 21.51
N LYS A 238 18.67 -0.03 21.75
CA LYS A 238 18.39 1.19 20.97
C LYS A 238 18.85 1.08 19.51
N ALA A 239 19.98 0.41 19.26
CA ALA A 239 20.44 0.10 17.91
C ALA A 239 19.54 -0.93 17.22
N GLN A 240 19.01 -1.91 17.95
CA GLN A 240 18.09 -2.91 17.42
C GLN A 240 16.70 -2.33 17.09
N ARG A 241 16.15 -1.46 17.95
CA ARG A 241 14.87 -0.76 17.69
C ARG A 241 14.95 0.17 16.46
N SER A 242 16.11 0.75 16.19
CA SER A 242 16.35 1.52 14.96
C SER A 242 16.62 0.65 13.71
N THR A 243 16.65 -0.68 13.89
CA THR A 243 16.87 -1.71 12.86
C THR A 243 15.65 -2.62 12.64
N GLN A 244 14.49 -2.32 13.24
CA GLN A 244 13.21 -3.04 13.10
C GLN A 244 12.58 -3.02 11.67
N GLY A 245 13.38 -2.85 10.62
CA GLY A 245 12.97 -2.98 9.22
C GLY A 245 13.78 -4.01 8.43
N ASN A 246 14.49 -4.92 9.10
CA ASN A 246 15.07 -6.11 8.47
C ASN A 246 14.27 -7.33 8.94
N LEU A 247 13.87 -8.17 7.99
CA LEU A 247 13.31 -9.48 8.30
C LEU A 247 14.37 -10.32 9.03
N SER A 248 13.96 -11.29 9.86
CA SER A 248 14.90 -12.23 10.50
C SER A 248 15.87 -12.84 9.45
N ASP A 249 17.16 -12.95 9.80
CA ASP A 249 18.18 -13.51 8.88
C ASP A 249 17.86 -14.96 8.47
N ASP A 250 17.02 -15.65 9.26
CA ASP A 250 16.51 -17.01 9.05
C ASP A 250 15.37 -17.08 8.02
N LEU A 251 14.84 -15.94 7.57
CA LEU A 251 13.77 -15.91 6.59
C LEU A 251 14.34 -16.16 5.18
N ASP A 252 14.12 -17.37 4.67
CA ASP A 252 14.48 -17.76 3.30
C ASP A 252 13.30 -18.50 2.66
N GLY A 253 12.90 -18.05 1.46
CA GLY A 253 11.78 -18.61 0.73
C GLY A 253 11.11 -17.61 -0.19
N ASP A 254 10.19 -18.11 -0.99
CA ASP A 254 9.32 -17.26 -1.81
C ASP A 254 8.00 -17.04 -1.07
N PHE A 255 7.57 -15.80 -0.99
CA PHE A 255 6.32 -15.39 -0.35
C PHE A 255 5.36 -14.98 -1.45
N ILE A 256 4.30 -15.75 -1.65
CA ILE A 256 3.34 -15.55 -2.73
C ILE A 256 1.97 -15.29 -2.10
N SER A 257 1.33 -14.21 -2.53
CA SER A 257 -0.06 -13.92 -2.14
C SER A 257 -0.91 -13.71 -3.38
N LEU A 258 -2.12 -14.26 -3.34
CA LEU A 258 -3.19 -13.97 -4.28
C LEU A 258 -4.16 -12.98 -3.62
N HIS A 259 -4.67 -12.06 -4.42
CA HIS A 259 -5.77 -11.19 -4.05
C HIS A 259 -6.84 -11.28 -5.13
N GLU A 260 -8.08 -11.52 -4.72
CA GLU A 260 -9.24 -11.70 -5.59
C GLU A 260 -10.23 -10.56 -5.37
N GLU A 261 -10.69 -9.94 -6.46
CA GLU A 261 -11.74 -8.92 -6.43
C GLU A 261 -12.72 -9.20 -7.57
N GLY A 262 -13.93 -9.62 -7.22
CA GLY A 262 -14.95 -10.05 -8.19
C GLY A 262 -14.50 -11.28 -8.97
N LEU A 263 -14.08 -11.08 -10.21
CA LEU A 263 -13.68 -12.13 -11.15
C LEU A 263 -12.29 -11.90 -11.74
N HIS A 264 -11.54 -10.99 -11.13
CA HIS A 264 -10.15 -10.81 -11.45
C HIS A 264 -9.35 -11.15 -10.21
N ALA A 265 -8.22 -11.80 -10.43
CA ALA A 265 -7.26 -12.04 -9.39
C ALA A 265 -5.90 -11.49 -9.81
N ALA A 266 -5.13 -11.07 -8.83
CA ALA A 266 -3.73 -10.77 -9.02
C ALA A 266 -2.90 -11.59 -8.05
N GLY A 267 -1.79 -12.12 -8.53
CA GLY A 267 -0.77 -12.76 -7.71
C GLY A 267 0.43 -11.84 -7.56
N SER A 268 1.06 -11.81 -6.39
CA SER A 268 2.35 -11.16 -6.20
C SER A 268 3.32 -12.10 -5.50
N ILE A 269 4.60 -11.96 -5.79
CA ILE A 269 5.69 -12.70 -5.13
C ILE A 269 6.72 -11.72 -4.56
N PHE A 270 7.21 -12.01 -3.36
CA PHE A 270 8.47 -11.53 -2.83
C PHE A 270 9.47 -12.69 -2.75
N ILE A 271 10.60 -12.55 -3.44
CA ILE A 271 11.70 -13.52 -3.41
C ILE A 271 12.62 -13.12 -2.26
N VAL A 272 12.54 -13.83 -1.12
CA VAL A 272 13.35 -13.52 0.06
C VAL A 272 14.48 -14.52 0.22
N ARG A 273 15.70 -14.03 0.38
CA ARG A 273 16.88 -14.85 0.64
C ARG A 273 17.66 -14.22 1.78
N ARG A 274 17.88 -14.98 2.87
CA ARG A 274 18.58 -14.53 4.09
C ARG A 274 18.06 -13.19 4.64
N GLY A 275 16.77 -13.12 4.95
CA GLY A 275 16.12 -11.92 5.51
C GLY A 275 16.03 -10.72 4.57
N SER A 276 16.38 -10.87 3.28
CA SER A 276 16.40 -9.77 2.31
C SER A 276 15.55 -10.07 1.08
N ILE A 277 14.68 -9.12 0.71
CA ILE A 277 13.90 -9.17 -0.54
C ILE A 277 14.83 -8.93 -1.73
N LYS A 278 15.03 -9.96 -2.55
CA LYS A 278 15.85 -9.90 -3.77
C LYS A 278 15.05 -9.47 -4.99
N GLY A 279 13.78 -9.86 -5.06
CA GLY A 279 12.91 -9.57 -6.17
C GLY A 279 11.45 -9.43 -5.73
N SER A 280 10.69 -8.67 -6.51
CA SER A 280 9.24 -8.65 -6.42
C SER A 280 8.64 -8.50 -7.81
N ARG A 281 7.55 -9.24 -8.05
CA ARG A 281 6.79 -9.23 -9.29
C ARG A 281 5.32 -9.50 -8.99
N SER A 282 4.43 -8.91 -9.78
CA SER A 282 3.00 -9.18 -9.75
C SER A 282 2.51 -9.62 -11.12
N TRP A 283 1.47 -10.45 -11.14
CA TRP A 283 0.81 -10.99 -12.31
C TRP A 283 -0.70 -10.79 -12.17
N ILE A 284 -1.36 -10.60 -13.30
CA ILE A 284 -2.81 -10.68 -13.38
C ILE A 284 -3.16 -12.11 -13.77
N VAL A 285 -4.04 -12.72 -13.01
CA VAL A 285 -4.59 -14.04 -13.27
C VAL A 285 -5.92 -13.82 -13.99
N ASP A 286 -5.93 -14.16 -15.28
CA ASP A 286 -7.12 -14.01 -16.12
C ASP A 286 -8.06 -15.21 -15.90
N GLN A 287 -9.21 -14.96 -15.27
CA GLN A 287 -10.19 -16.00 -14.94
C GLN A 287 -11.00 -16.45 -16.16
N GLU A 288 -10.85 -15.83 -17.34
CA GLU A 288 -11.56 -16.22 -18.58
C GLU A 288 -11.27 -17.66 -19.04
N ARG A 289 -10.23 -18.31 -18.50
CA ARG A 289 -9.85 -19.71 -18.82
C ARG A 289 -10.04 -20.69 -17.67
N ALA A 290 -10.44 -20.23 -16.49
CA ALA A 290 -10.63 -21.06 -15.32
C ALA A 290 -12.10 -21.49 -15.24
N LEU A 291 -12.36 -22.79 -15.33
CA LEU A 291 -13.68 -23.35 -15.00
C LEU A 291 -13.95 -23.15 -13.50
N GLU A 292 -15.21 -23.17 -13.07
CA GLU A 292 -15.56 -23.19 -11.64
C GLU A 292 -14.81 -24.35 -10.95
N GLY A 293 -13.83 -24.01 -10.10
CA GLY A 293 -12.99 -24.98 -9.38
C GLY A 293 -11.56 -25.16 -9.89
N ASP A 294 -11.11 -24.43 -10.93
CA ASP A 294 -9.71 -24.48 -11.35
C ASP A 294 -8.78 -23.77 -10.33
N ASP A 295 -7.66 -24.43 -10.01
CA ASP A 295 -6.68 -23.95 -9.03
C ASP A 295 -5.92 -22.72 -9.57
N GLN A 296 -6.41 -21.53 -9.19
CA GLN A 296 -5.79 -20.24 -9.51
C GLN A 296 -4.33 -20.19 -9.03
N ILE A 297 -4.02 -20.84 -7.90
CA ILE A 297 -2.65 -20.95 -7.38
C ILE A 297 -1.79 -21.76 -8.33
N GLY A 298 -2.31 -22.87 -8.87
CA GLY A 298 -1.60 -23.68 -9.87
C GLY A 298 -1.22 -22.89 -11.13
N SER A 299 -2.15 -22.10 -11.65
CA SER A 299 -1.89 -21.22 -12.81
C SER A 299 -0.83 -20.15 -12.50
N LEU A 300 -0.92 -19.54 -11.31
CA LEU A 300 0.08 -18.58 -10.84
C LEU A 300 1.46 -19.25 -10.70
N PHE A 301 1.54 -20.43 -10.09
CA PHE A 301 2.77 -21.19 -9.91
C PHE A 301 3.41 -21.57 -11.25
N PHE A 302 2.60 -21.99 -12.22
CA PHE A 302 3.07 -22.24 -13.58
C PHE A 302 3.66 -20.97 -14.21
N SER A 303 3.00 -19.82 -14.05
CA SER A 303 3.51 -18.54 -14.57
C SER A 303 4.81 -18.08 -13.90
N ILE A 304 5.03 -18.43 -12.63
CA ILE A 304 6.22 -18.06 -11.86
C ILE A 304 7.39 -19.00 -12.18
N TYR A 305 7.16 -20.31 -12.18
CA TYR A 305 8.25 -21.30 -12.13
C TYR A 305 8.51 -22.05 -13.45
N SER A 306 7.61 -22.02 -14.44
CA SER A 306 7.78 -22.77 -15.70
C SER A 306 9.04 -22.43 -16.51
N GLN A 307 9.56 -21.21 -16.38
CA GLN A 307 10.78 -20.74 -17.06
C GLN A 307 11.92 -20.44 -16.08
N SER A 308 11.75 -20.76 -14.80
CA SER A 308 12.75 -20.47 -13.77
C SER A 308 13.87 -21.52 -13.81
N ALA A 309 15.11 -21.10 -13.62
CA ALA A 309 16.21 -22.06 -13.53
C ALA A 309 16.05 -22.91 -12.24
N PRO A 310 16.47 -24.18 -12.24
CA PRO A 310 16.37 -25.06 -11.06
C PRO A 310 16.98 -24.49 -9.77
N ALA A 311 17.98 -23.61 -9.89
CA ALA A 311 18.65 -22.97 -8.77
C ALA A 311 17.86 -21.80 -8.15
N ASP A 312 16.88 -21.26 -8.86
CA ASP A 312 16.11 -20.08 -8.45
C ASP A 312 14.88 -20.46 -7.59
N ILE A 313 14.37 -21.69 -7.76
CA ILE A 313 13.24 -22.24 -6.98
C ILE A 313 13.70 -22.47 -5.54
N PRO A 314 13.04 -21.92 -4.50
CA PRO A 314 13.43 -22.08 -3.09
C PRO A 314 13.03 -23.45 -2.51
N SER A 315 13.55 -23.80 -1.33
CA SER A 315 13.14 -25.02 -0.62
C SER A 315 11.79 -24.85 0.06
N GLU A 316 11.42 -23.61 0.36
CA GLU A 316 10.19 -23.27 1.05
C GLU A 316 9.46 -22.16 0.30
N ILE A 317 8.17 -22.36 0.09
CA ILE A 317 7.25 -21.38 -0.50
C ILE A 317 6.14 -21.12 0.51
N TYR A 318 5.84 -19.86 0.76
CA TYR A 318 4.85 -19.41 1.72
C TYR A 318 3.64 -18.81 1.00
N LEU A 319 2.44 -19.20 1.42
CA LEU A 319 1.17 -18.74 0.85
C LEU A 319 0.25 -18.14 1.91
N ASN A 320 -0.60 -17.20 1.50
CA ASN A 320 -1.68 -16.65 2.34
C ASN A 320 -2.94 -17.52 2.39
N HIS A 321 -3.07 -18.52 1.49
CA HIS A 321 -4.19 -19.47 1.43
C HIS A 321 -3.68 -20.87 1.02
N GLU A 322 -4.42 -21.92 1.41
CA GLU A 322 -4.06 -23.31 1.10
C GLU A 322 -4.44 -23.64 -0.36
N PRO A 323 -3.53 -24.22 -1.16
CA PRO A 323 -3.84 -24.65 -2.52
C PRO A 323 -4.75 -25.88 -2.54
N ALA A 324 -5.51 -26.02 -3.63
CA ALA A 324 -6.43 -27.14 -3.82
C ALA A 324 -5.69 -28.49 -3.86
N ASP A 325 -4.55 -28.56 -4.56
CA ASP A 325 -3.69 -29.75 -4.61
C ASP A 325 -2.24 -29.42 -4.27
N ARG A 326 -1.99 -29.25 -2.96
CA ARG A 326 -0.65 -28.99 -2.44
C ARG A 326 0.36 -30.08 -2.82
N ALA A 327 -0.06 -31.34 -2.79
CA ALA A 327 0.85 -32.47 -3.01
C ALA A 327 1.36 -32.50 -4.45
N ALA A 328 0.47 -32.31 -5.43
CA ALA A 328 0.85 -32.22 -6.83
C ALA A 328 1.78 -31.03 -7.11
N LEU A 329 1.53 -29.87 -6.50
CA LEU A 329 2.40 -28.69 -6.64
C LEU A 329 3.79 -28.91 -6.03
N GLU A 330 3.87 -29.50 -4.83
CA GLU A 330 5.15 -29.84 -4.20
C GLU A 330 5.95 -30.86 -5.03
N GLU A 331 5.29 -31.87 -5.60
CA GLU A 331 5.93 -32.86 -6.48
C GLU A 331 6.44 -32.23 -7.77
N TRP A 332 5.60 -31.43 -8.45
CA TRP A 332 5.99 -30.72 -9.67
C TRP A 332 7.17 -29.78 -9.44
N LEU A 333 7.15 -28.96 -8.39
CA LEU A 333 8.26 -28.06 -8.06
C LEU A 333 9.53 -28.82 -7.66
N SER A 334 9.37 -29.93 -6.93
CA SER A 334 10.50 -30.81 -6.59
C SER A 334 11.10 -31.51 -7.81
N SER A 335 10.34 -31.68 -8.91
CA SER A 335 10.86 -32.19 -10.18
C SER A 335 11.69 -31.15 -10.95
N LEU A 336 11.36 -29.86 -10.77
CA LEU A 336 12.08 -28.75 -11.38
C LEU A 336 13.33 -28.33 -10.58
N ARG A 337 13.32 -28.54 -9.26
CA ARG A 337 14.43 -28.25 -8.35
C ARG A 337 15.32 -29.48 -8.15
N VAL A 338 16.61 -29.28 -7.88
CA VAL A 338 17.48 -30.34 -7.33
C VAL A 338 17.26 -30.45 -5.81
N GLY A 339 16.09 -30.95 -5.40
CA GLY A 339 15.73 -31.16 -3.98
C GLY A 339 14.26 -30.95 -3.68
N LYS A 340 13.83 -31.32 -2.47
CA LYS A 340 12.43 -31.16 -2.04
C LYS A 340 12.05 -29.69 -1.88
N VAL A 341 10.83 -29.38 -2.30
CA VAL A 341 10.14 -28.10 -2.08
C VAL A 341 8.95 -28.32 -1.16
N ALA A 342 8.80 -27.47 -0.15
CA ALA A 342 7.68 -27.49 0.78
C ALA A 342 6.86 -26.20 0.67
N ILE A 343 5.56 -26.33 0.50
CA ILE A 343 4.60 -25.23 0.54
C ILE A 343 4.12 -25.07 1.98
N LYS A 344 3.99 -23.84 2.50
CA LYS A 344 3.58 -23.58 3.88
C LYS A 344 2.59 -22.41 3.96
N VAL A 345 1.57 -22.54 4.81
CA VAL A 345 0.59 -21.48 5.09
C VAL A 345 0.75 -21.03 6.55
N PRO A 346 1.60 -20.03 6.84
CA PRO A 346 1.83 -19.57 8.19
C PRO A 346 0.60 -18.83 8.75
N GLN A 347 0.32 -19.02 10.04
CA GLN A 347 -0.87 -18.46 10.70
C GLN A 347 -0.58 -17.25 11.59
N ARG A 348 0.68 -17.03 11.98
CA ARG A 348 1.10 -15.88 12.82
C ARG A 348 2.59 -15.54 12.65
N GLY A 349 2.97 -14.34 13.07
CA GLY A 349 4.34 -13.85 13.13
C GLY A 349 4.82 -13.15 11.85
N GLU A 350 6.13 -12.92 11.76
CA GLU A 350 6.79 -12.14 10.69
C GLU A 350 6.48 -12.64 9.27
N LYS A 351 6.32 -13.95 9.08
CA LYS A 351 5.95 -14.55 7.79
C LYS A 351 4.56 -14.12 7.31
N VAL A 352 3.63 -13.92 8.24
CA VAL A 352 2.27 -13.44 7.92
C VAL A 352 2.29 -11.96 7.59
N GLU A 353 3.03 -11.15 8.35
CA GLU A 353 3.19 -9.71 8.06
C GLU A 353 3.79 -9.47 6.67
N LEU A 354 4.75 -10.33 6.29
CA LEU A 354 5.32 -10.29 4.95
C LEU A 354 4.29 -10.70 3.88
N LEU A 355 3.53 -11.78 4.08
CA LEU A 355 2.46 -12.20 3.16
C LEU A 355 1.37 -11.14 3.00
N GLN A 356 1.02 -10.41 4.06
CA GLN A 356 0.11 -9.27 3.99
C GLN A 356 0.68 -8.15 3.11
N THR A 357 1.99 -7.89 3.20
CA THR A 357 2.65 -6.93 2.31
C THR A 357 2.65 -7.39 0.85
N VAL A 358 2.86 -8.69 0.60
CA VAL A 358 2.75 -9.27 -0.74
C VAL A 358 1.33 -9.17 -1.27
N GLU A 359 0.32 -9.44 -0.43
CA GLU A 359 -1.10 -9.34 -0.80
C GLU A 359 -1.49 -7.90 -1.16
N ARG A 360 -1.00 -6.89 -0.42
CA ARG A 360 -1.19 -5.49 -0.83
C ARG A 360 -0.63 -5.24 -2.23
N ASN A 361 0.53 -5.77 -2.58
CA ASN A 361 1.10 -5.61 -3.92
C ASN A 361 0.26 -6.31 -5.01
N ALA A 362 -0.35 -7.44 -4.69
CA ALA A 362 -1.31 -8.10 -5.56
C ALA A 362 -2.55 -7.23 -5.77
N HIS A 363 -3.18 -6.78 -4.69
CA HIS A 363 -4.35 -5.88 -4.73
C HIS A 363 -4.08 -4.60 -5.54
N TYR A 364 -2.95 -3.92 -5.31
CA TYR A 364 -2.61 -2.72 -6.09
C TYR A 364 -2.34 -3.02 -7.57
N ALA A 365 -1.74 -4.16 -7.91
CA ALA A 365 -1.57 -4.57 -9.30
C ALA A 365 -2.93 -4.80 -9.98
N LEU A 366 -3.89 -5.38 -9.26
CA LEU A 366 -5.26 -5.58 -9.72
C LEU A 366 -5.96 -4.26 -10.00
N ILE A 367 -5.91 -3.30 -9.05
CA ILE A 367 -6.47 -1.96 -9.23
C ILE A 367 -5.90 -1.28 -10.48
N GLN A 368 -4.58 -1.34 -10.68
CA GLN A 368 -3.95 -0.74 -11.86
C GLN A 368 -4.43 -1.37 -13.17
N TYR A 369 -4.54 -2.70 -13.18
CA TYR A 369 -5.01 -3.45 -14.33
C TYR A 369 -6.46 -3.10 -14.68
N LEU A 370 -7.35 -3.12 -13.69
CA LEU A 370 -8.77 -2.76 -13.84
C LEU A 370 -8.92 -1.30 -14.28
N SER A 371 -8.16 -0.37 -13.69
CA SER A 371 -8.15 1.04 -14.07
C SER A 371 -7.71 1.25 -15.52
N LYS A 372 -6.72 0.47 -15.99
CA LYS A 372 -6.25 0.51 -17.38
C LYS A 372 -7.31 -0.04 -18.34
N ARG A 373 -7.89 -1.22 -18.06
CA ARG A 373 -9.01 -1.81 -18.82
C ARG A 373 -10.19 -0.85 -18.89
N ALA A 374 -10.52 -0.22 -17.76
CA ALA A 374 -11.63 0.71 -17.64
C ALA A 374 -11.52 1.93 -18.57
N THR A 375 -10.29 2.32 -18.96
CA THR A 375 -10.04 3.46 -19.86
C THR A 375 -9.78 3.05 -21.30
N ASP A 376 -9.77 1.75 -21.60
CA ASP A 376 -9.55 1.23 -22.94
C ASP A 376 -10.87 1.31 -23.74
N ALA A 377 -10.83 2.03 -24.86
CA ALA A 377 -11.99 2.24 -25.72
C ALA A 377 -12.44 0.93 -26.40
N ALA A 378 -11.53 -0.01 -26.68
CA ALA A 378 -11.88 -1.30 -27.27
C ALA A 378 -12.62 -2.17 -26.26
N VAL A 379 -12.18 -2.17 -25.00
CA VAL A 379 -12.83 -2.88 -23.89
C VAL A 379 -14.20 -2.26 -23.58
N SER A 380 -14.26 -0.94 -23.50
CA SER A 380 -15.53 -0.21 -23.26
C SER A 380 -16.53 -0.41 -24.40
N GLY A 381 -16.07 -0.41 -25.66
CA GLY A 381 -16.90 -0.71 -26.82
C GLY A 381 -17.44 -2.14 -26.80
N LYS A 382 -16.59 -3.13 -26.49
CA LYS A 382 -17.00 -4.54 -26.33
C LYS A 382 -18.05 -4.71 -25.22
N ALA A 383 -17.84 -4.09 -24.06
CA ALA A 383 -18.79 -4.11 -22.95
C ALA A 383 -20.18 -3.58 -23.35
N LEU A 384 -20.21 -2.46 -24.09
CA LEU A 384 -21.47 -1.86 -24.53
C LEU A 384 -22.21 -2.71 -25.56
N LEU A 385 -21.49 -3.35 -26.48
CA LEU A 385 -22.07 -4.28 -27.45
C LEU A 385 -22.62 -5.55 -26.78
N GLU A 386 -21.91 -6.09 -25.80
CA GLU A 386 -22.39 -7.23 -25.01
C GLU A 386 -23.67 -6.87 -24.24
N LEU A 387 -23.75 -5.67 -23.62
CA LEU A 387 -24.98 -5.22 -22.98
C LEU A 387 -26.13 -5.00 -23.97
N GLU A 388 -25.83 -4.53 -25.18
CA GLU A 388 -26.85 -4.41 -26.23
C GLU A 388 -27.44 -5.76 -26.60
N GLU A 389 -26.58 -6.76 -26.83
CA GLU A 389 -26.99 -8.11 -27.23
C GLU A 389 -27.73 -8.85 -26.10
N GLU A 390 -27.13 -8.90 -24.92
CA GLU A 390 -27.64 -9.69 -23.79
C GLU A 390 -28.91 -9.09 -23.19
N LEU A 391 -29.00 -7.75 -23.10
CA LEU A 391 -30.22 -7.07 -22.62
C LEU A 391 -31.24 -6.83 -23.75
N GLN A 392 -30.96 -7.29 -24.97
CA GLN A 392 -31.81 -7.13 -26.16
C GLN A 392 -32.22 -5.68 -26.43
N LEU A 393 -31.27 -4.75 -26.30
CA LEU A 393 -31.52 -3.33 -26.47
C LEU A 393 -31.69 -2.98 -27.96
N ALA A 394 -32.57 -2.03 -28.25
CA ALA A 394 -32.77 -1.54 -29.63
C ALA A 394 -31.55 -0.78 -30.20
N ARG A 395 -30.62 -0.37 -29.34
CA ARG A 395 -29.39 0.36 -29.69
C ARG A 395 -28.36 0.23 -28.57
N THR A 396 -27.10 0.35 -28.95
CA THR A 396 -25.96 0.38 -28.01
C THR A 396 -26.17 1.42 -26.91
N PRO A 397 -25.98 1.06 -25.62
CA PRO A 397 -26.28 1.96 -24.51
C PRO A 397 -25.12 2.95 -24.24
N LEU A 398 -24.88 3.87 -25.18
CA LEU A 398 -23.77 4.83 -25.08
C LEU A 398 -23.85 5.73 -23.84
N ARG A 399 -25.05 6.02 -23.34
CA ARG A 399 -25.27 6.71 -22.08
C ARG A 399 -26.09 5.84 -21.12
N ILE A 400 -25.51 5.60 -19.95
CA ILE A 400 -26.11 4.80 -18.88
C ILE A 400 -26.25 5.67 -17.63
N GLU A 401 -27.43 5.69 -17.03
CA GLU A 401 -27.68 6.34 -15.74
C GLU A 401 -27.96 5.27 -14.67
N CYS A 402 -27.26 5.32 -13.54
CA CYS A 402 -27.48 4.37 -12.45
C CYS A 402 -27.94 5.05 -11.17
N TYR A 403 -28.94 4.45 -10.53
CA TYR A 403 -29.62 4.98 -9.35
C TYR A 403 -29.46 4.05 -8.15
N ASP A 404 -28.93 4.60 -7.07
CA ASP A 404 -28.81 3.95 -5.76
C ASP A 404 -29.66 4.71 -4.73
N ILE A 405 -30.34 3.97 -3.83
CA ILE A 405 -31.13 4.51 -2.73
C ILE A 405 -30.46 4.15 -1.42
N SER A 406 -30.04 5.16 -0.67
CA SER A 406 -29.38 4.97 0.61
C SER A 406 -30.17 5.64 1.75
N ASN A 407 -30.51 4.84 2.76
CA ASN A 407 -31.21 5.30 3.96
C ASN A 407 -30.22 5.80 5.03
N ILE A 408 -30.42 7.03 5.50
CA ILE A 408 -29.70 7.55 6.67
C ILE A 408 -30.55 7.19 7.90
N SER A 409 -29.97 6.44 8.84
CA SER A 409 -30.57 6.01 10.10
C SER A 409 -31.45 7.10 10.76
N GLY A 410 -32.75 7.10 10.41
CA GLY A 410 -33.84 7.80 11.09
C GLY A 410 -34.36 9.13 10.54
N THR A 411 -33.69 9.86 9.61
CA THR A 411 -34.11 11.27 9.33
C THR A 411 -34.09 11.75 7.88
N SER A 412 -33.45 11.07 6.91
CA SER A 412 -33.57 11.45 5.49
C SER A 412 -33.12 10.35 4.53
N VAL A 413 -33.87 10.15 3.45
CA VAL A 413 -33.50 9.23 2.36
C VAL A 413 -32.78 10.02 1.26
N VAL A 414 -31.69 9.46 0.73
CA VAL A 414 -30.90 10.10 -0.32
C VAL A 414 -30.75 9.13 -1.46
N ALA A 415 -31.07 9.59 -2.67
CA ALA A 415 -30.72 8.86 -3.88
C ALA A 415 -29.50 9.46 -4.55
N SER A 416 -28.68 8.57 -5.10
CA SER A 416 -27.48 8.90 -5.85
C SER A 416 -27.67 8.47 -7.30
N MET A 417 -27.38 9.38 -8.22
CA MET A 417 -27.38 9.12 -9.66
C MET A 417 -25.98 9.35 -10.21
N VAL A 418 -25.43 8.31 -10.81
CA VAL A 418 -24.17 8.37 -11.55
C VAL A 418 -24.43 8.19 -13.04
N VAL A 419 -23.54 8.74 -13.86
CA VAL A 419 -23.66 8.76 -15.31
C VAL A 419 -22.43 8.16 -15.92
N PHE A 420 -22.61 7.23 -16.85
CA PHE A 420 -21.57 6.70 -17.71
C PHE A 420 -21.87 7.08 -19.15
N GLU A 421 -20.86 7.54 -19.87
CA GLU A 421 -20.89 7.79 -21.31
C GLU A 421 -19.74 7.05 -21.99
N ASP A 422 -20.03 6.35 -23.09
CA ASP A 422 -19.09 5.52 -23.84
C ASP A 422 -18.35 4.52 -22.92
N GLY A 423 -19.07 3.99 -21.92
CA GLY A 423 -18.50 3.09 -20.92
C GLY A 423 -17.55 3.79 -19.94
N LEU A 424 -17.59 5.12 -19.78
CA LEU A 424 -16.74 5.87 -18.85
C LEU A 424 -17.55 6.74 -17.89
N ALA A 425 -17.12 6.79 -16.63
CA ALA A 425 -17.75 7.60 -15.60
C ALA A 425 -17.70 9.11 -15.91
N LYS A 426 -18.86 9.74 -16.11
CA LYS A 426 -19.01 11.18 -16.34
C LYS A 426 -19.37 11.92 -15.06
N LYS A 427 -18.38 12.05 -14.16
CA LYS A 427 -18.53 12.64 -12.82
C LYS A 427 -19.18 14.02 -12.76
N SER A 428 -19.00 14.85 -13.80
CA SER A 428 -19.60 16.20 -13.88
C SER A 428 -21.14 16.19 -13.96
N GLU A 429 -21.73 15.04 -14.26
CA GLU A 429 -23.17 14.85 -14.41
C GLU A 429 -23.82 14.05 -13.28
N TYR A 430 -23.05 13.69 -12.25
CA TYR A 430 -23.60 13.00 -11.09
C TYR A 430 -24.58 13.89 -10.33
N ARG A 431 -25.67 13.32 -9.84
CA ARG A 431 -26.69 14.07 -9.09
C ARG A 431 -27.08 13.34 -7.83
N ARG A 432 -27.48 14.11 -6.84
CA ARG A 432 -28.03 13.61 -5.58
C ARG A 432 -29.44 14.14 -5.45
N PHE A 433 -30.34 13.29 -4.97
CA PHE A 433 -31.73 13.66 -4.72
C PHE A 433 -31.98 13.50 -3.24
N ILE A 434 -32.29 14.61 -2.59
CA ILE A 434 -32.83 14.58 -1.23
C ILE A 434 -34.31 14.21 -1.36
N ILE A 435 -34.70 13.19 -0.62
CA ILE A 435 -36.07 12.65 -0.58
C ILE A 435 -36.67 13.01 0.76
N ASP A 436 -37.88 13.55 0.71
CA ASP A 436 -38.62 13.98 1.89
C ASP A 436 -39.25 12.76 2.58
N THR A 437 -38.87 12.54 3.84
CA THR A 437 -39.24 11.35 4.61
C THR A 437 -40.64 11.37 5.20
N ASP A 438 -41.31 12.53 5.24
CA ASP A 438 -42.71 12.64 5.70
C ASP A 438 -43.66 11.78 4.84
N THR A 439 -43.23 11.50 3.61
CA THR A 439 -43.98 10.73 2.63
C THR A 439 -43.16 9.58 2.03
N ALA A 440 -42.04 9.15 2.62
CA ALA A 440 -41.18 8.09 2.04
C ALA A 440 -40.31 7.35 3.08
N GLN A 441 -40.79 6.22 3.61
CA GLN A 441 -40.01 5.26 4.42
C GLN A 441 -39.60 3.97 3.68
N ASP A 442 -39.92 3.83 2.38
CA ASP A 442 -39.70 2.60 1.58
C ASP A 442 -38.83 2.91 0.34
N ASP A 443 -37.77 2.11 0.15
CA ASP A 443 -36.80 2.22 -0.94
C ASP A 443 -37.45 2.18 -2.33
N THR A 444 -38.52 1.41 -2.51
CA THR A 444 -39.23 1.32 -3.79
C THR A 444 -39.95 2.62 -4.14
N ARG A 445 -40.54 3.28 -3.14
CA ARG A 445 -41.20 4.59 -3.32
C ARG A 445 -40.17 5.69 -3.55
N ALA A 446 -39.06 5.66 -2.82
CA ALA A 446 -37.92 6.55 -3.04
C ALA A 446 -37.39 6.44 -4.47
N MET A 447 -37.22 5.21 -4.98
CA MET A 447 -36.82 4.95 -6.37
C MET A 447 -37.81 5.55 -7.37
N HIS A 448 -39.12 5.26 -7.22
CA HIS A 448 -40.17 5.80 -8.09
C HIS A 448 -40.14 7.34 -8.15
N GLN A 449 -40.04 7.99 -6.99
CA GLN A 449 -40.01 9.45 -6.91
C GLN A 449 -38.79 10.06 -7.62
N VAL A 450 -37.62 9.46 -7.47
CA VAL A 450 -36.37 9.96 -8.06
C VAL A 450 -36.40 9.83 -9.58
N ILE A 451 -36.79 8.65 -10.08
CA ILE A 451 -36.95 8.41 -11.52
C ILE A 451 -37.99 9.37 -12.10
N THR A 452 -39.15 9.50 -11.46
CA THR A 452 -40.21 10.45 -11.89
C THR A 452 -39.68 11.87 -12.01
N ARG A 453 -38.93 12.36 -11.01
CA ARG A 453 -38.34 13.71 -11.02
C ARG A 453 -37.35 13.90 -12.16
N ARG A 454 -36.46 12.92 -12.38
CA ARG A 454 -35.48 12.97 -13.47
C ARG A 454 -36.16 12.96 -14.83
N MET A 455 -37.17 12.13 -15.03
CA MET A 455 -37.84 11.97 -16.33
C MET A 455 -38.69 13.18 -16.68
N LYS A 456 -39.37 13.78 -15.69
CA LYS A 456 -40.03 15.08 -15.89
C LYS A 456 -39.05 16.17 -16.31
N ARG A 457 -37.84 16.18 -15.75
CA ARG A 457 -36.77 17.10 -16.16
C ARG A 457 -36.28 16.82 -17.59
N LEU A 458 -36.14 15.55 -17.97
CA LEU A 458 -35.78 15.16 -19.34
C LEU A 458 -36.81 15.68 -20.35
N ILE A 459 -38.11 15.50 -20.08
CA ILE A 459 -39.18 16.02 -20.95
C ILE A 459 -39.12 17.54 -21.06
N ALA A 460 -38.94 18.24 -19.93
CA ALA A 460 -38.82 19.69 -19.93
C ALA A 460 -37.61 20.16 -20.78
N ASP A 461 -36.47 19.48 -20.67
CA ASP A 461 -35.27 19.78 -21.45
C ASP A 461 -35.44 19.40 -22.94
N ARG A 462 -36.22 18.36 -23.29
CA ARG A 462 -36.57 18.00 -24.70
C ARG A 462 -37.42 19.07 -25.38
N ASN A 463 -38.28 19.76 -24.64
CA ASN A 463 -39.18 20.78 -25.16
C ASN A 463 -38.50 22.15 -25.37
N VAL A 464 -37.22 22.30 -25.02
CA VAL A 464 -36.44 23.52 -25.26
C VAL A 464 -36.02 23.59 -26.72
N ASN A 465 -36.37 24.69 -27.40
CA ASN A 465 -36.05 24.92 -28.80
C ASN A 465 -34.54 25.13 -28.98
N GLN A 466 -33.85 24.16 -29.58
CA GLN A 466 -32.37 24.17 -29.72
C GLN A 466 -31.87 25.38 -30.51
N SER A 467 -32.67 25.84 -31.47
CA SER A 467 -32.45 27.02 -32.32
C SER A 467 -32.32 28.31 -31.49
N GLU A 468 -33.22 28.53 -30.54
CA GLU A 468 -33.25 29.76 -29.71
C GLU A 468 -32.10 29.81 -28.70
N VAL A 469 -31.69 28.65 -28.17
CA VAL A 469 -30.55 28.52 -27.25
C VAL A 469 -29.22 28.78 -27.97
N ALA A 470 -29.09 28.33 -29.21
CA ALA A 470 -27.91 28.58 -30.04
C ALA A 470 -27.80 30.06 -30.45
N GLU A 471 -28.92 30.72 -30.78
CA GLU A 471 -28.97 32.15 -31.14
C GLU A 471 -28.61 33.08 -29.97
N THR A 472 -28.89 32.68 -28.73
CA THR A 472 -28.50 33.41 -27.51
C THR A 472 -27.10 33.05 -26.98
N GLY A 473 -26.35 32.21 -27.69
CA GLY A 473 -25.02 31.75 -27.26
C GLY A 473 -25.05 30.83 -26.03
N GLY A 474 -26.22 30.31 -25.67
CA GLY A 474 -26.41 29.36 -24.58
C GLY A 474 -25.95 27.95 -24.96
N LYS A 475 -25.67 27.12 -23.96
CA LYS A 475 -25.47 25.68 -24.14
C LYS A 475 -26.73 24.93 -23.72
N LEU A 476 -27.10 23.91 -24.49
CA LEU A 476 -28.18 22.98 -24.10
C LEU A 476 -27.92 22.39 -22.71
N SER A 477 -29.00 22.11 -21.98
CA SER A 477 -28.91 21.42 -20.68
C SER A 477 -28.14 20.12 -20.84
N LYS A 478 -27.18 19.87 -19.93
CA LYS A 478 -26.37 18.62 -19.92
C LYS A 478 -27.23 17.34 -19.88
N PHE A 479 -28.49 17.46 -19.45
CA PHE A 479 -29.45 16.35 -19.31
C PHE A 479 -30.51 16.29 -20.42
N ALA A 480 -30.36 17.08 -21.48
CA ALA A 480 -31.24 17.02 -22.65
C ALA A 480 -31.04 15.73 -23.47
N TYR A 481 -29.85 15.12 -23.38
CA TYR A 481 -29.58 13.83 -24.01
C TYR A 481 -30.10 12.70 -23.10
N PRO A 482 -31.06 11.87 -23.58
CA PRO A 482 -31.64 10.80 -22.77
C PRO A 482 -30.64 9.65 -22.57
N PRO A 483 -30.67 8.96 -21.42
CA PRO A 483 -29.98 7.68 -21.29
C PRO A 483 -30.59 6.65 -22.24
N GLN A 484 -29.78 5.72 -22.72
CA GLN A 484 -30.25 4.55 -23.45
C GLN A 484 -30.62 3.42 -22.49
N LEU A 485 -29.93 3.34 -21.36
CA LEU A 485 -30.16 2.37 -20.30
C LEU A 485 -30.18 3.07 -18.94
N ILE A 486 -31.20 2.75 -18.13
CA ILE A 486 -31.26 3.06 -16.71
C ILE A 486 -30.96 1.78 -15.94
N VAL A 487 -30.00 1.86 -15.03
CA VAL A 487 -29.68 0.79 -14.08
C VAL A 487 -30.19 1.20 -12.71
N VAL A 488 -30.93 0.33 -12.03
CA VAL A 488 -31.31 0.55 -10.63
C VAL A 488 -30.57 -0.43 -9.73
N ASP A 489 -30.01 0.04 -8.62
CA ASP A 489 -29.43 -0.84 -7.61
C ASP A 489 -30.59 -1.48 -6.81
N GLY A 490 -30.82 -2.77 -7.06
CA GLY A 490 -31.97 -3.48 -6.50
C GLY A 490 -32.50 -4.58 -7.42
N GLY A 491 -33.34 -5.43 -6.83
CA GLY A 491 -33.98 -6.55 -7.52
C GLY A 491 -35.33 -6.16 -8.13
N ALA A 492 -36.15 -7.18 -8.40
CA ALA A 492 -37.47 -7.03 -9.02
C ALA A 492 -38.36 -5.90 -8.43
N PRO A 493 -38.44 -5.68 -7.10
CA PRO A 493 -39.30 -4.63 -6.54
C PRO A 493 -38.86 -3.21 -6.94
N GLN A 494 -37.56 -2.94 -6.95
CA GLN A 494 -36.99 -1.65 -7.34
C GLN A 494 -37.15 -1.41 -8.84
N VAL A 495 -36.92 -2.45 -9.66
CA VAL A 495 -37.14 -2.40 -11.12
C VAL A 495 -38.60 -2.11 -11.43
N ALA A 496 -39.54 -2.81 -10.78
CA ALA A 496 -40.97 -2.58 -10.97
C ALA A 496 -41.38 -1.14 -10.58
N ALA A 497 -40.79 -0.60 -9.51
CA ALA A 497 -41.06 0.78 -9.11
C ALA A 497 -40.52 1.81 -10.10
N ALA A 498 -39.32 1.59 -10.65
CA ALA A 498 -38.75 2.43 -11.69
C ALA A 498 -39.54 2.33 -13.01
N GLN A 499 -39.99 1.13 -13.40
CA GLN A 499 -40.82 0.94 -14.60
C GLN A 499 -42.14 1.71 -14.48
N ARG A 500 -42.84 1.61 -13.34
CA ARG A 500 -44.06 2.39 -13.10
C ARG A 500 -43.83 3.90 -13.25
N ALA A 501 -42.69 4.41 -12.79
CA ALA A 501 -42.34 5.83 -12.94
C ALA A 501 -42.11 6.23 -14.40
N LEU A 502 -41.53 5.36 -15.22
CA LEU A 502 -41.37 5.58 -16.67
C LEU A 502 -42.74 5.61 -17.37
N ASP A 503 -43.59 4.64 -17.06
CA ASP A 503 -44.93 4.51 -17.65
C ASP A 503 -45.82 5.71 -17.33
N GLU A 504 -45.84 6.16 -16.07
CA GLU A 504 -46.62 7.33 -15.62
C GLU A 504 -46.20 8.64 -16.29
N VAL A 505 -44.92 8.76 -16.64
CA VAL A 505 -44.35 9.94 -17.29
C VAL A 505 -44.37 9.81 -18.83
N GLY A 506 -44.74 8.64 -19.36
CA GLY A 506 -44.86 8.38 -20.79
C GLY A 506 -43.53 8.20 -21.53
N ILE A 507 -42.48 7.75 -20.83
CA ILE A 507 -41.16 7.46 -21.43
C ILE A 507 -41.12 6.00 -21.88
N THR A 508 -40.97 5.76 -23.17
CA THR A 508 -40.91 4.42 -23.78
C THR A 508 -39.61 4.15 -24.54
N ASP A 509 -38.74 5.16 -24.68
CA ASP A 509 -37.54 5.11 -25.50
C ASP A 509 -36.23 4.91 -24.70
N VAL A 510 -36.37 4.51 -23.43
CA VAL A 510 -35.29 4.29 -22.47
C VAL A 510 -35.42 2.89 -21.88
N ALA A 511 -34.39 2.05 -22.02
CA ALA A 511 -34.37 0.73 -21.42
C ALA A 511 -34.10 0.81 -19.90
N LEU A 512 -34.53 -0.20 -19.17
CA LEU A 512 -34.41 -0.28 -17.71
C LEU A 512 -33.96 -1.69 -17.32
N CYS A 513 -33.01 -1.80 -16.41
CA CYS A 513 -32.67 -3.04 -15.72
C CYS A 513 -32.31 -2.77 -14.25
N GLY A 514 -32.46 -3.79 -13.41
CA GLY A 514 -31.95 -3.79 -12.04
C GLY A 514 -30.69 -4.63 -11.93
N LEU A 515 -29.78 -4.25 -11.05
CA LEU A 515 -28.66 -5.09 -10.66
C LEU A 515 -28.78 -5.40 -9.17
N ALA A 516 -29.03 -6.67 -8.84
CA ALA A 516 -29.11 -7.11 -7.47
C ALA A 516 -27.74 -7.56 -6.95
N LYS A 517 -27.43 -7.21 -5.70
CA LYS A 517 -26.14 -7.52 -5.05
C LYS A 517 -25.89 -9.02 -4.85
N ARG A 518 -26.95 -9.83 -4.78
CA ARG A 518 -26.84 -11.28 -4.59
C ARG A 518 -26.63 -11.94 -5.95
N LEU A 519 -25.46 -12.58 -6.13
CA LEU A 519 -25.05 -13.29 -7.36
C LEU A 519 -24.98 -12.45 -8.64
N GLU A 520 -25.04 -11.12 -8.52
CA GLU A 520 -24.94 -10.21 -9.67
C GLU A 520 -26.08 -10.41 -10.70
N GLU A 521 -27.27 -10.72 -10.20
CA GLU A 521 -28.47 -10.97 -10.99
C GLU A 521 -28.99 -9.70 -11.67
N VAL A 522 -29.22 -9.77 -12.99
CA VAL A 522 -29.79 -8.67 -13.77
C VAL A 522 -31.31 -8.86 -13.90
N TRP A 523 -32.08 -7.89 -13.41
CA TRP A 523 -33.54 -7.96 -13.40
C TRP A 523 -34.15 -7.08 -14.50
N MET A 524 -34.85 -7.69 -15.44
CA MET A 524 -35.57 -6.96 -16.50
C MET A 524 -37.02 -6.66 -16.08
N PRO A 525 -37.60 -5.52 -16.51
CA PRO A 525 -38.99 -5.19 -16.21
C PRO A 525 -39.96 -6.23 -16.78
N GLY A 526 -40.83 -6.78 -15.93
CA GLY A 526 -41.87 -7.74 -16.34
C GLY A 526 -41.45 -9.21 -16.36
N ASP A 527 -40.15 -9.49 -16.25
CA ASP A 527 -39.63 -10.85 -16.20
C ASP A 527 -39.74 -11.46 -14.79
N LYS A 528 -39.95 -12.77 -14.74
CA LYS A 528 -40.10 -13.52 -13.48
C LYS A 528 -38.77 -13.95 -12.88
N ASP A 529 -37.79 -14.20 -13.73
CA ASP A 529 -36.48 -14.74 -13.38
C ASP A 529 -35.40 -13.74 -13.84
N PRO A 530 -34.29 -13.60 -13.10
CA PRO A 530 -33.21 -12.72 -13.49
C PRO A 530 -32.44 -13.28 -14.69
N LEU A 531 -31.93 -12.38 -15.53
CA LEU A 531 -30.92 -12.71 -16.54
C LEU A 531 -29.57 -12.90 -15.85
N ILE A 532 -28.92 -14.03 -16.14
CA ILE A 532 -27.58 -14.34 -15.65
C ILE A 532 -26.60 -14.13 -16.79
N LEU A 533 -25.90 -12.99 -16.76
CA LEU A 533 -24.81 -12.72 -17.68
C LEU A 533 -23.61 -13.63 -17.34
N PRO A 534 -22.82 -14.06 -18.34
CA PRO A 534 -21.54 -14.68 -18.08
C PRO A 534 -20.72 -13.75 -17.19
N ARG A 535 -20.25 -14.30 -16.06
CA ARG A 535 -19.48 -13.55 -15.06
C ARG A 535 -18.32 -12.81 -15.72
N THR A 536 -17.58 -13.50 -16.59
CA THR A 536 -16.41 -12.97 -17.28
C THR A 536 -16.72 -11.96 -18.40
N SER A 537 -17.98 -11.64 -18.67
CA SER A 537 -18.37 -10.70 -19.74
C SER A 537 -17.98 -9.26 -19.37
N GLU A 538 -17.52 -8.50 -20.37
CA GLU A 538 -17.23 -7.08 -20.25
C GLU A 538 -18.49 -6.27 -19.94
N GLY A 539 -19.64 -6.72 -20.45
CA GLY A 539 -20.95 -6.17 -20.11
C GLY A 539 -21.28 -6.27 -18.61
N MET A 540 -21.10 -7.45 -18.01
CA MET A 540 -21.30 -7.64 -16.56
C MET A 540 -20.37 -6.75 -15.73
N TYR A 541 -19.08 -6.66 -16.11
CA TYR A 541 -18.13 -5.78 -15.43
C TYR A 541 -18.52 -4.30 -15.51
N LEU A 542 -19.03 -3.86 -16.66
CA LEU A 542 -19.52 -2.50 -16.83
C LEU A 542 -20.69 -2.21 -15.88
N LEU A 543 -21.66 -3.13 -15.77
CA LEU A 543 -22.80 -2.98 -14.85
C LEU A 543 -22.37 -2.95 -13.37
N GLN A 544 -21.45 -3.84 -12.96
CA GLN A 544 -20.90 -3.85 -11.61
C GLN A 544 -20.23 -2.52 -11.27
N ARG A 545 -19.33 -2.04 -12.14
CA ARG A 545 -18.61 -0.79 -11.93
C ARG A 545 -19.56 0.42 -11.88
N ILE A 546 -20.62 0.40 -12.68
CA ILE A 546 -21.67 1.43 -12.66
C ILE A 546 -22.37 1.45 -11.29
N ARG A 547 -22.76 0.28 -10.77
CA ARG A 547 -23.37 0.14 -9.44
C ARG A 547 -22.42 0.55 -8.33
N ASP A 548 -21.19 0.06 -8.35
CA ASP A 548 -20.21 0.33 -7.30
C ASP A 548 -19.83 1.80 -7.26
N GLU A 549 -19.79 2.48 -8.41
CA GLU A 549 -19.62 3.93 -8.49
C GLU A 549 -20.85 4.68 -7.92
N ALA A 550 -22.07 4.17 -8.11
CA ALA A 550 -23.29 4.71 -7.50
C ALA A 550 -23.25 4.59 -5.97
N HIS A 551 -22.94 3.39 -5.46
CA HIS A 551 -22.72 3.13 -4.04
C HIS A 551 -21.62 4.01 -3.45
N ARG A 552 -20.46 4.10 -4.10
CA ARG A 552 -19.33 4.92 -3.66
C ARG A 552 -19.74 6.40 -3.58
N PHE A 553 -20.50 6.88 -4.56
CA PHE A 553 -20.97 8.26 -4.60
C PHE A 553 -21.97 8.57 -3.48
N ALA A 554 -22.82 7.60 -3.12
CA ALA A 554 -23.71 7.67 -1.97
C ALA A 554 -22.94 7.66 -0.64
N ILE A 555 -22.06 6.69 -0.41
CA ILE A 555 -21.24 6.57 0.81
C ILE A 555 -20.42 7.84 1.08
N THR A 556 -19.82 8.41 0.03
CA THR A 556 -19.04 9.65 0.16
C THR A 556 -19.90 10.81 0.69
N PHE A 557 -21.17 10.88 0.27
CA PHE A 557 -22.11 11.87 0.77
C PHE A 557 -22.44 11.63 2.26
N HIS A 558 -22.75 10.38 2.63
CA HIS A 558 -23.03 10.02 4.03
C HIS A 558 -21.88 10.38 4.95
N ARG A 559 -20.63 10.08 4.55
CA ARG A 559 -19.45 10.44 5.32
C ARG A 559 -19.34 11.96 5.51
N SER A 560 -19.57 12.74 4.45
CA SER A 560 -19.51 14.22 4.52
C SER A 560 -20.61 14.83 5.40
N ARG A 561 -21.86 14.34 5.28
CA ARG A 561 -23.00 14.86 6.03
C ARG A 561 -22.96 14.43 7.49
N ARG A 562 -22.61 13.17 7.79
CA ARG A 562 -22.42 12.68 9.17
C ARG A 562 -21.30 13.44 9.88
N SER A 563 -20.18 13.69 9.18
CA SER A 563 -19.08 14.50 9.73
C SER A 563 -19.51 15.93 10.05
N LYS A 564 -20.40 16.52 9.25
CA LYS A 564 -20.93 17.87 9.47
C LYS A 564 -21.94 17.93 10.62
N VAL A 565 -22.89 16.98 10.69
CA VAL A 565 -23.88 16.89 11.79
C VAL A 565 -23.21 16.57 13.12
N MET A 566 -22.24 15.66 13.12
CA MET A 566 -21.44 15.36 14.31
C MET A 566 -20.65 16.59 14.76
N LEU A 567 -20.09 17.34 13.81
CA LEU A 567 -19.39 18.58 14.13
C LEU A 567 -20.35 19.67 14.64
N GLU A 568 -21.56 19.79 14.09
CA GLU A 568 -22.61 20.68 14.60
C GLU A 568 -22.98 20.34 16.04
N SER A 569 -23.27 19.07 16.34
CA SER A 569 -23.58 18.59 17.70
C SER A 569 -22.46 18.88 18.71
N LEU A 570 -21.20 18.69 18.31
CA LEU A 570 -20.05 18.99 19.18
C LEU A 570 -19.86 20.49 19.42
N LEU A 571 -20.11 21.32 18.40
CA LEU A 571 -20.09 22.77 18.55
C LEU A 571 -21.31 23.29 19.32
N ASP A 572 -22.37 22.47 19.47
CA ASP A 572 -23.53 22.72 20.32
C ASP A 572 -23.28 22.59 21.81
N GLU A 573 -22.30 21.77 22.20
CA GLU A 573 -21.94 21.56 23.60
C GLU A 573 -21.06 22.69 24.17
N ILE A 574 -20.51 23.57 23.34
CA ILE A 574 -19.63 24.66 23.76
C ILE A 574 -20.45 25.95 23.98
N PRO A 575 -20.71 26.38 25.24
CA PRO A 575 -21.68 27.44 25.55
C PRO A 575 -21.32 28.84 25.03
N GLN A 576 -20.04 29.05 24.67
CA GLN A 576 -19.46 30.34 24.31
C GLN A 576 -19.39 30.57 22.80
N LEU A 577 -19.84 29.61 22.00
CA LEU A 577 -19.92 29.70 20.54
C LEU A 577 -21.32 30.14 20.12
N GLY A 578 -21.44 31.24 19.36
CA GLY A 578 -22.69 31.65 18.72
C GLY A 578 -22.85 31.02 17.33
N GLU A 579 -24.06 30.99 16.76
CA GLU A 579 -24.36 30.38 15.45
C GLU A 579 -23.41 30.83 14.32
N SER A 580 -23.08 32.12 14.25
CA SER A 580 -22.17 32.66 13.23
C SER A 580 -20.74 32.13 13.33
N ARG A 581 -20.24 31.91 14.55
CA ARG A 581 -18.90 31.33 14.80
C ARG A 581 -18.87 29.84 14.49
N ARG A 582 -19.96 29.12 14.77
CA ARG A 582 -20.11 27.70 14.44
C ARG A 582 -20.11 27.49 12.93
N ALA A 583 -20.90 28.28 12.20
CA ALA A 583 -20.93 28.24 10.75
C ALA A 583 -19.54 28.47 10.12
N ALA A 584 -18.76 29.41 10.65
CA ALA A 584 -17.39 29.69 10.19
C ALA A 584 -16.42 28.52 10.45
N LEU A 585 -16.56 27.82 11.59
CA LEU A 585 -15.77 26.63 11.90
C LEU A 585 -16.16 25.43 11.04
N LEU A 586 -17.46 25.25 10.78
CA LEU A 586 -18.00 24.20 9.90
C LEU A 586 -17.54 24.36 8.46
N ASP A 587 -17.58 25.59 7.94
CA ASP A 587 -17.15 25.90 6.57
C ASP A 587 -15.65 25.66 6.38
N ARG A 588 -14.85 26.03 7.38
CA ARG A 588 -13.38 25.93 7.29
C ARG A 588 -12.84 24.50 7.47
N PHE A 589 -13.35 23.76 8.45
CA PHE A 589 -12.77 22.46 8.82
C PHE A 589 -13.57 21.26 8.31
N GLY A 590 -14.89 21.41 8.09
CA GLY A 590 -15.78 20.41 7.48
C GLY A 590 -15.98 19.09 8.24
N SER A 591 -15.08 18.72 9.16
CA SER A 591 -15.15 17.48 9.95
C SER A 591 -14.44 17.65 11.31
N VAL A 592 -14.87 16.85 12.29
CA VAL A 592 -14.28 16.79 13.63
C VAL A 592 -12.81 16.39 13.59
N THR A 593 -12.46 15.43 12.72
CA THR A 593 -11.10 14.91 12.59
C THR A 593 -10.11 15.96 12.06
N ALA A 594 -10.56 16.78 11.10
CA ALA A 594 -9.76 17.90 10.58
C ALA A 594 -9.58 18.99 11.64
N MET A 595 -10.61 19.27 12.44
CA MET A 595 -10.57 20.27 13.50
C MET A 595 -9.65 19.86 14.66
N ARG A 596 -9.61 18.57 15.03
CA ARG A 596 -8.68 18.04 16.03
C ARG A 596 -7.20 18.11 15.61
N LYS A 597 -6.92 17.96 14.32
CA LYS A 597 -5.56 18.08 13.80
C LYS A 597 -5.10 19.53 13.67
N ALA A 598 -6.03 20.48 13.77
CA ALA A 598 -5.73 21.90 13.68
C ALA A 598 -5.08 22.38 14.98
N SER A 599 -4.01 23.14 14.82
CA SER A 599 -3.37 23.84 15.94
C SER A 599 -4.28 24.95 16.48
N THR A 600 -4.05 25.36 17.74
CA THR A 600 -4.74 26.51 18.35
C THR A 600 -4.63 27.79 17.51
N GLN A 601 -3.51 27.99 16.80
CA GLN A 601 -3.31 29.12 15.89
C GLN A 601 -4.18 29.01 14.63
N GLU A 602 -4.34 27.81 14.06
CA GLU A 602 -5.20 27.59 12.90
C GLU A 602 -6.68 27.79 13.26
N LEU A 603 -7.11 27.35 14.44
CA LEU A 603 -8.45 27.63 14.96
C LEU A 603 -8.69 29.14 15.13
N ALA A 604 -7.73 29.86 15.71
CA ALA A 604 -7.78 31.32 15.91
C ALA A 604 -7.73 32.15 14.62
N SER A 605 -7.32 31.54 13.51
CA SER A 605 -7.34 32.20 12.20
C SER A 605 -8.72 32.16 11.53
N THR A 606 -9.70 31.49 12.15
CA THR A 606 -11.09 31.43 11.66
C THR A 606 -11.81 32.75 11.94
N PRO A 607 -12.53 33.34 10.96
CA PRO A 607 -13.26 34.58 11.16
C PRO A 607 -14.19 34.51 12.39
N GLY A 608 -14.02 35.46 13.32
CA GLY A 608 -14.83 35.52 14.55
C GLY A 608 -14.37 34.61 15.70
N ILE A 609 -13.31 33.82 15.52
CA ILE A 609 -12.68 32.99 16.56
C ILE A 609 -11.35 33.64 16.98
N GLY A 610 -11.34 34.33 18.13
CA GLY A 610 -10.10 34.86 18.70
C GLY A 610 -9.28 33.79 19.45
N ALA A 611 -8.06 34.14 19.86
CA ALA A 611 -7.16 33.24 20.58
C ALA A 611 -7.79 32.59 21.83
N THR A 612 -8.62 33.33 22.57
CA THR A 612 -9.32 32.83 23.76
C THR A 612 -10.32 31.73 23.41
N ILE A 613 -11.14 31.94 22.37
CA ILE A 613 -12.16 30.97 21.92
C ILE A 613 -11.50 29.75 21.29
N ALA A 614 -10.40 29.95 20.54
CA ALA A 614 -9.61 28.86 19.97
C ALA A 614 -9.03 27.92 21.04
N ALA A 615 -8.55 28.47 22.16
CA ALA A 615 -8.06 27.68 23.28
C ALA A 615 -9.17 26.85 23.95
N ILE A 616 -10.37 27.42 24.11
CA ILE A 616 -11.54 26.72 24.65
C ILE A 616 -11.94 25.54 23.76
N ILE A 617 -12.02 25.77 22.43
CA ILE A 617 -12.33 24.72 21.46
C ILE A 617 -11.27 23.62 21.49
N TYR A 618 -9.99 23.99 21.50
CA TYR A 618 -8.88 23.04 21.52
C TYR A 618 -8.91 22.15 22.78
N ASN A 619 -9.08 22.75 23.96
CA ASN A 619 -9.14 22.02 25.22
C ASN A 619 -10.35 21.06 25.28
N HIS A 620 -11.52 21.51 24.82
CA HIS A 620 -12.72 20.68 24.78
C HIS A 620 -12.54 19.47 23.85
N LEU A 621 -11.86 19.65 22.71
CA LEU A 621 -11.56 18.56 21.78
C LEU A 621 -10.52 17.55 22.31
N GLU A 622 -9.57 17.99 23.14
CA GLU A 622 -8.60 17.13 23.82
C GLU A 622 -9.22 16.32 24.97
N GLU A 623 -10.08 16.93 25.80
CA GLU A 623 -10.75 16.24 26.92
C GLU A 623 -11.59 15.05 26.43
N MET A 624 -12.29 15.20 25.30
CA MET A 624 -13.05 14.10 24.68
C MET A 624 -12.19 13.00 24.06
N SER A 625 -10.88 13.17 23.94
CA SER A 625 -10.00 12.12 23.39
C SER A 625 -9.68 11.03 24.42
N HIS A 626 -9.87 11.36 25.70
CA HIS A 626 -9.63 10.48 26.83
C HIS A 626 -10.87 9.64 27.23
N SER A 627 -12.03 9.86 26.62
CA SER A 627 -13.30 9.21 27.00
C SER A 627 -13.70 7.97 26.17
N GLY A 628 -12.81 7.41 25.34
CA GLY A 628 -13.00 6.05 24.78
C GLY A 628 -14.19 5.85 23.83
N VAL A 629 -14.52 6.80 22.96
CA VAL A 629 -15.61 6.65 21.97
C VAL A 629 -15.05 6.28 20.59
N ASP A 630 -15.61 5.25 19.94
CA ASP A 630 -15.35 4.95 18.53
C ASP A 630 -16.02 6.02 17.65
N MET A 631 -15.21 6.84 16.98
CA MET A 631 -15.68 8.03 16.27
C MET A 631 -16.12 7.75 14.82
N ALA A 632 -16.11 6.49 14.36
CA ALA A 632 -16.75 6.10 13.09
C ALA A 632 -18.20 5.66 13.31
N THR A 633 -18.49 5.04 14.44
CA THR A 633 -19.76 4.37 14.77
C THR A 633 -20.54 5.07 15.89
N GLY A 634 -19.88 5.79 16.80
CA GLY A 634 -20.47 6.46 17.97
C GLY A 634 -20.66 5.55 19.18
N GLU A 635 -20.09 4.36 19.20
CA GLU A 635 -20.16 3.45 20.34
C GLU A 635 -19.11 3.81 21.40
N MET A 636 -19.50 3.76 22.68
CA MET A 636 -18.54 3.80 23.77
C MET A 636 -17.80 2.46 23.80
N LEU A 637 -16.47 2.50 23.68
CA LEU A 637 -15.64 1.32 23.88
C LEU A 637 -15.54 1.12 25.39
N ASP A 638 -16.29 0.15 25.92
CA ASP A 638 -16.15 -0.28 27.30
C ASP A 638 -14.69 -0.71 27.55
N SER A 639 -14.16 -0.22 28.67
CA SER A 639 -12.74 -0.33 29.08
C SER A 639 -12.31 -1.75 29.42
#